data_AF-A0A818N2E0-F1
#
_entry.id   AF-A0A818N2E0-F1
#
_cell.length_a   1.000
_cell.length_b   1.000
_cell.length_c   1.000
_cell.angle_alpha   90.00
_cell.angle_beta   90.00
_cell.angle_gamma   90.00
#
_symmetry.space_group_name_H-M   'P 1'
#
loop_
_entity.id
_entity.type
_entity.pdbx_description
1 polymer ?
#
loop_
_entity_poly.entity_id
_entity_poly.type
_entity_poly.pdbx_seq_one_letter_code
_entity_poly.pdbx_strand_id
1 'polypeptide(L)'
;MLKLLIIILLISFNYSIQALSKDDLLVVAVATNKTDEYQRFIRSLNVYGFKYEIYNRDQTPSTDDGQWMKILRENLVRYKDDKTKVLLVTDAYNAIFSQGPEFVLDKFEALKPARIVFGAEDVCWPDEQLKYDYPLVKGNEKRFLNADSFMGYASDIYEMISSQDEIKDEQLFFTKLFLDETTRNKWSIVIDKGAEIFMNLNDAIDELELPVNGDEVYVHNIWTNSTPTVIQGYGSGKKSLNYLSNYIARTWSPTTGCLQSKENVVDVTQIDDLTKWPIVYIALFIEYPTPFLREYFEKIMKITYPKQRMGVLVHNHVEYHKNITEQYLKKFKQDEYKFVKYLNVNDDMTEGEARQQAIHECQEDKCDYLFVIDSIVHIDHPDTLIALININRTVVAPMLLRPGQTWSNFWGDYSDEGFYLRSPDYMDFVNYNKMGLFNVPHIAHAYLINGTFLQHFTPKYIDSAIDPDVKVCQSIRDAGYFMFINNEMNYGHLIDPENFNISLTQPELYEIFNNVKDWKARYLHPDYQKSLEPNATIEQPCTDVYWFPFLSEEFTESFINIMETYNIWSGALHQDVRLAGGYENVPTDDIHMTQVDFQEHWLFILRDIVQPIQQKVFTGYFSDPPKAVLNFVVRYMPDRQKSLRAHHDASTYTINLALNDVGKDYEGGGCRFVRQNCSVLSTRRGWALMQPGRLTHLHEGLPVTKGTRYIMYTNSIDLNIGFTDALTLEEYEDDVELIKLRFDSTRPCRFFSDDRYPKVEEGLANCSWYEKDACCKRTEVASVFESMYTLHQASTQCRNMMNYLMCFFCAPDQYLWYIKKRVKICETFCNEFYQHCKTAEFSGNTIGTLYKSGLQFCEANNFNVVTNDCFAFDASVFSSASYLFQSTIFIFNLVKLCLVIIFVFTVVNYF
;
A
#
# COMPACT_ATOMS: atom_id res chain seq x y z
N MET A 1 24.43 -79.51 7.15
CA MET A 1 23.48 -78.53 6.57
C MET A 1 22.68 -77.79 7.64
N LEU A 2 21.97 -78.45 8.55
CA LEU A 2 21.13 -77.78 9.56
C LEU A 2 21.90 -76.82 10.51
N LYS A 3 23.13 -77.18 10.91
CA LYS A 3 24.01 -76.31 11.72
C LYS A 3 24.52 -75.07 10.96
N LEU A 4 24.63 -75.14 9.63
CA LEU A 4 25.07 -74.01 8.81
C LEU A 4 23.92 -73.02 8.60
N LEU A 5 22.68 -73.52 8.46
CA LEU A 5 21.48 -72.69 8.40
C LEU A 5 21.22 -71.94 9.72
N ILE A 6 21.45 -72.58 10.87
CA ILE A 6 21.27 -71.95 12.19
C ILE A 6 22.33 -70.86 12.44
N ILE A 7 23.57 -71.04 11.95
CA ILE A 7 24.61 -70.02 12.03
C ILE A 7 24.29 -68.84 11.09
N ILE A 8 23.78 -69.09 9.89
CA ILE A 8 23.34 -68.02 8.98
C ILE A 8 22.12 -67.28 9.54
N LEU A 9 21.18 -67.98 10.20
CA LEU A 9 20.02 -67.38 10.90
C LEU A 9 20.40 -66.61 12.18
N LEU A 10 21.46 -67.01 12.89
CA LEU A 10 21.98 -66.30 14.07
C LEU A 10 22.90 -65.12 13.70
N ILE A 11 23.55 -65.18 12.52
CA ILE A 11 24.30 -64.05 11.95
C ILE A 11 23.34 -63.04 11.30
N SER A 12 22.21 -63.48 10.73
CA SER A 12 21.17 -62.57 10.22
C SER A 12 20.28 -61.97 11.31
N PHE A 13 20.29 -62.49 12.54
CA PHE A 13 19.63 -61.88 13.71
C PHE A 13 20.51 -60.88 14.49
N ASN A 14 21.81 -60.77 14.18
CA ASN A 14 22.74 -59.85 14.87
C ASN A 14 23.20 -58.65 14.03
N TYR A 15 22.71 -58.49 12.80
CA TYR A 15 22.70 -57.17 12.14
C TYR A 15 21.39 -56.45 12.49
N SER A 16 21.23 -56.12 13.77
CA SER A 16 20.34 -55.00 14.10
C SER A 16 21.06 -53.75 13.62
N ILE A 17 20.71 -53.27 12.42
CA ILE A 17 21.02 -51.88 12.06
C ILE A 17 20.33 -51.06 13.15
N GLN A 18 21.11 -50.52 14.08
CA GLN A 18 20.60 -49.63 15.10
C GLN A 18 20.12 -48.39 14.35
N ALA A 19 18.81 -48.28 14.13
CA ALA A 19 18.21 -47.12 13.50
C ALA A 19 18.54 -45.89 14.35
N LEU A 20 18.96 -44.81 13.69
CA LEU A 20 19.23 -43.55 14.37
C LEU A 20 17.97 -43.09 15.10
N SER A 21 18.11 -42.75 16.38
CA SER A 21 17.07 -42.14 17.18
C SER A 21 17.21 -40.62 17.13
N LYS A 22 16.12 -39.88 17.37
CA LYS A 22 16.18 -38.43 17.58
C LYS A 22 17.15 -38.01 18.70
N ASP A 23 17.42 -38.90 19.65
CA ASP A 23 18.39 -38.65 20.72
C ASP A 23 19.84 -38.60 20.21
N ASP A 24 20.10 -39.20 19.05
CA ASP A 24 21.41 -39.23 18.40
C ASP A 24 21.68 -37.93 17.60
N LEU A 25 20.64 -37.15 17.27
CA LEU A 25 20.78 -35.86 16.60
C LEU A 25 21.12 -34.72 17.58
N LEU A 26 21.96 -33.78 17.14
CA LEU A 26 22.20 -32.51 17.81
C LEU A 26 22.37 -31.40 16.77
N VAL A 27 21.58 -30.34 16.88
CA VAL A 27 21.77 -29.13 16.08
C VAL A 27 22.86 -28.28 16.72
N VAL A 28 23.80 -27.80 15.92
CA VAL A 28 24.91 -26.96 16.36
C VAL A 28 24.93 -25.70 15.53
N ALA A 29 24.99 -24.55 16.19
CA ALA A 29 25.14 -23.26 15.52
C ALA A 29 26.06 -22.35 16.34
N VAL A 30 26.60 -21.30 15.75
CA VAL A 30 27.29 -20.21 16.46
C VAL A 30 26.41 -18.96 16.33
N ALA A 31 26.31 -18.20 17.43
CA ALA A 31 25.60 -16.93 17.45
C ALA A 31 26.25 -16.03 18.49
N THR A 32 26.72 -14.87 18.05
CA THR A 32 27.40 -13.87 18.89
C THR A 32 26.44 -12.94 19.64
N ASN A 33 25.25 -12.70 19.08
CA ASN A 33 24.24 -11.77 19.59
C ASN A 33 22.85 -12.42 19.57
N LYS A 34 21.94 -11.94 20.41
CA LYS A 34 20.56 -12.43 20.50
C LYS A 34 19.57 -11.53 19.73
N THR A 35 19.80 -11.39 18.43
CA THR A 35 18.93 -10.61 17.52
C THR A 35 17.59 -11.31 17.27
N ASP A 36 16.65 -10.66 16.57
CA ASP A 36 15.37 -11.29 16.22
C ASP A 36 15.55 -12.44 15.21
N GLU A 37 16.54 -12.36 14.32
CA GLU A 37 16.99 -13.47 13.46
C GLU A 37 17.36 -14.71 14.29
N TYR A 38 18.13 -14.51 15.37
CA TYR A 38 18.47 -15.59 16.31
C TYR A 38 17.24 -16.14 17.03
N GLN A 39 16.34 -15.27 17.51
CA GLN A 39 15.13 -15.71 18.22
C GLN A 39 14.22 -16.53 17.31
N ARG A 40 14.08 -16.16 16.04
CA ARG A 40 13.35 -16.92 15.03
C ARG A 40 13.91 -18.34 14.86
N PHE A 41 15.23 -18.46 14.74
CA PHE A 41 15.90 -19.76 14.65
C PHE A 41 15.62 -20.62 15.88
N ILE A 42 15.84 -20.08 17.08
CA ILE A 42 15.59 -20.78 18.35
C ILE A 42 14.13 -21.20 18.50
N ARG A 43 13.19 -20.31 18.13
CA ARG A 43 11.76 -20.62 18.13
C ARG A 43 11.48 -21.84 17.24
N SER A 44 12.00 -21.86 16.01
CA SER A 44 11.77 -22.97 15.10
C SER A 44 12.29 -24.31 15.66
N LEU A 45 13.46 -24.32 16.28
CA LEU A 45 14.00 -25.52 16.93
C LEU A 45 13.12 -26.01 18.08
N ASN A 46 12.61 -25.09 18.90
CA ASN A 46 11.74 -25.41 20.04
C ASN A 46 10.38 -25.96 19.59
N VAL A 47 9.79 -25.38 18.54
CA VAL A 47 8.50 -25.81 17.98
C VAL A 47 8.55 -27.28 17.56
N TYR A 48 9.65 -27.71 16.95
CA TYR A 48 9.83 -29.08 16.47
C TYR A 48 10.58 -30.00 17.45
N GLY A 49 11.01 -29.50 18.61
CA GLY A 49 11.63 -30.31 19.67
C GLY A 49 13.06 -30.77 19.36
N PHE A 50 13.87 -29.96 18.67
CA PHE A 50 15.28 -30.25 18.46
C PHE A 50 16.10 -30.04 19.73
N LYS A 51 17.09 -30.92 19.96
CA LYS A 51 18.19 -30.66 20.89
C LYS A 51 19.23 -29.81 20.17
N TYR A 52 19.72 -28.75 20.79
CA TYR A 52 20.67 -27.85 20.16
C TYR A 52 21.72 -27.29 21.13
N GLU A 53 22.89 -26.96 20.58
CA GLU A 53 23.97 -26.24 21.24
C GLU A 53 24.35 -25.00 20.42
N ILE A 54 24.30 -23.82 21.06
CA ILE A 54 24.69 -22.55 20.42
C ILE A 54 26.02 -22.10 21.00
N TYR A 55 27.02 -21.91 20.14
CA TYR A 55 28.35 -21.48 20.53
C TYR A 55 28.54 -19.96 20.40
N ASN A 56 29.40 -19.44 21.28
CA ASN A 56 29.81 -18.05 21.48
C ASN A 56 28.75 -17.03 21.94
N ARG A 57 28.20 -17.26 23.13
CA ARG A 57 27.08 -16.51 23.71
C ARG A 57 27.36 -15.09 24.26
N ASP A 58 28.61 -14.63 24.47
CA ASP A 58 28.89 -13.35 25.18
C ASP A 58 30.32 -12.73 24.96
N GLN A 59 30.99 -12.92 23.81
CA GLN A 59 32.27 -12.24 23.51
C GLN A 59 32.13 -11.24 22.36
N THR A 60 32.93 -10.16 22.38
CA THR A 60 32.93 -9.10 21.35
C THR A 60 32.96 -9.70 19.94
N PRO A 61 32.09 -9.23 19.03
CA PRO A 61 32.09 -9.67 17.63
C PRO A 61 33.49 -9.46 17.05
N SER A 62 34.09 -10.52 16.50
CA SER A 62 35.29 -10.40 15.69
C SER A 62 34.87 -10.67 14.24
N THR A 63 35.32 -9.80 13.33
CA THR A 63 34.98 -9.79 11.91
C THR A 63 35.86 -10.71 11.09
N ASP A 64 36.35 -11.81 11.68
CA ASP A 64 37.30 -12.72 11.04
C ASP A 64 36.56 -13.98 10.57
N ASP A 65 36.46 -14.15 9.25
CA ASP A 65 35.71 -15.23 8.58
C ASP A 65 36.21 -16.64 8.97
N GLY A 66 37.42 -16.76 9.56
CA GLY A 66 37.95 -18.02 10.10
C GLY A 66 37.56 -18.35 11.55
N GLN A 67 36.87 -17.44 12.26
CA GLN A 67 36.56 -17.62 13.68
C GLN A 67 35.44 -18.64 13.91
N TRP A 68 34.47 -18.75 13.00
CA TRP A 68 33.36 -19.71 13.11
C TRP A 68 33.88 -21.16 13.11
N MET A 69 34.68 -21.55 12.11
CA MET A 69 35.33 -22.87 12.09
C MET A 69 36.18 -23.13 13.34
N LYS A 70 36.89 -22.13 13.84
CA LYS A 70 37.70 -22.26 15.06
C LYS A 70 36.83 -22.56 16.28
N ILE A 71 35.77 -21.77 16.49
CA ILE A 71 34.81 -21.97 17.59
C ILE A 71 34.17 -23.35 17.48
N LEU A 72 33.75 -23.73 16.28
CA LEU A 72 33.14 -25.03 16.02
C LEU A 72 34.13 -26.16 16.37
N ARG A 73 35.37 -26.11 15.88
CA ARG A 73 36.41 -27.11 16.16
C ARG A 73 36.70 -27.25 17.65
N GLU A 74 36.89 -26.13 18.35
CA GLU A 74 37.18 -26.11 19.79
C GLU A 74 36.04 -26.73 20.62
N ASN A 75 34.79 -26.52 20.22
CA ASN A 75 33.64 -27.06 20.93
C ASN A 75 33.31 -28.50 20.55
N LEU A 76 33.53 -28.90 19.30
CA LEU A 76 33.21 -30.25 18.81
C LEU A 76 34.25 -31.31 19.20
N VAL A 77 35.40 -30.92 19.77
CA VAL A 77 36.43 -31.87 20.23
C VAL A 77 35.91 -32.93 21.21
N ARG A 78 34.85 -32.62 21.98
CA ARG A 78 34.21 -33.58 22.89
C ARG A 78 33.50 -34.72 22.16
N TYR A 79 33.16 -34.55 20.89
CA TYR A 79 32.48 -35.55 20.06
C TYR A 79 33.41 -36.27 19.07
N LYS A 80 34.73 -36.00 19.13
CA LYS A 80 35.71 -36.52 18.17
C LYS A 80 35.72 -38.06 18.03
N ASP A 81 35.39 -38.78 19.09
CA ASP A 81 35.39 -40.24 19.15
C ASP A 81 33.96 -40.83 19.07
N ASP A 82 32.93 -39.99 18.96
CA ASP A 82 31.52 -40.42 18.91
C ASP A 82 31.11 -40.75 17.46
N LYS A 83 31.03 -42.06 17.19
CA LYS A 83 30.68 -42.60 15.87
C LYS A 83 29.17 -42.73 15.63
N THR A 84 28.36 -42.45 16.65
CA THR A 84 26.91 -42.65 16.63
C THR A 84 26.15 -41.34 16.59
N LYS A 85 26.67 -40.31 17.26
CA LYS A 85 26.07 -38.98 17.28
C LYS A 85 26.10 -38.37 15.89
N VAL A 86 24.98 -37.80 15.48
CA VAL A 86 24.84 -37.03 14.24
C VAL A 86 24.71 -35.55 14.60
N LEU A 87 25.52 -34.72 13.96
CA LEU A 87 25.47 -33.28 14.10
C LEU A 87 24.82 -32.68 12.85
N LEU A 88 23.93 -31.72 13.04
CA LEU A 88 23.45 -30.82 12.00
C LEU A 88 23.99 -29.44 12.34
N VAL A 89 24.96 -28.98 11.55
CA VAL A 89 25.63 -27.69 11.71
C VAL A 89 24.97 -26.67 10.80
N THR A 90 24.65 -25.48 11.33
CA THR A 90 23.97 -24.41 10.58
C THR A 90 24.23 -23.03 11.19
N ASP A 91 23.94 -21.95 10.46
CA ASP A 91 23.95 -20.56 10.93
C ASP A 91 22.66 -20.18 11.68
N ALA A 92 22.79 -19.56 12.86
CA ALA A 92 21.64 -19.24 13.71
C ALA A 92 20.85 -17.99 13.28
N TYR A 93 21.41 -17.14 12.42
CA TYR A 93 20.74 -15.93 11.93
C TYR A 93 19.99 -16.19 10.62
N ASN A 94 20.52 -17.10 9.80
CA ASN A 94 20.08 -17.28 8.42
C ASN A 94 19.33 -18.59 8.17
N ALA A 95 18.85 -19.27 9.21
CA ALA A 95 18.14 -20.55 9.08
C ALA A 95 16.80 -20.60 9.83
N ILE A 96 15.87 -21.40 9.31
CA ILE A 96 14.60 -21.76 9.95
C ILE A 96 14.34 -23.25 9.72
N PHE A 97 13.88 -23.94 10.75
CA PHE A 97 13.43 -25.33 10.64
C PHE A 97 11.94 -25.39 10.27
N SER A 98 11.57 -26.33 9.41
CA SER A 98 10.20 -26.55 8.91
C SER A 98 9.63 -27.94 9.25
N GLN A 99 10.44 -28.83 9.82
CA GLN A 99 10.10 -30.22 10.13
C GLN A 99 10.86 -30.74 11.36
N GLY A 100 10.44 -31.89 11.90
CA GLY A 100 10.99 -32.50 13.12
C GLY A 100 12.29 -33.31 12.98
N PRO A 101 12.95 -33.64 14.10
CA PRO A 101 14.24 -34.34 14.13
C PRO A 101 14.18 -35.75 13.52
N GLU A 102 13.07 -36.44 13.68
CA GLU A 102 12.86 -37.79 13.11
C GLU A 102 12.80 -37.72 11.57
N PHE A 103 12.13 -36.71 11.02
CA PHE A 103 12.00 -36.50 9.59
C PHE A 103 13.35 -36.23 8.90
N VAL A 104 14.18 -35.37 9.50
CA VAL A 104 15.50 -35.06 8.92
C VAL A 104 16.48 -36.23 9.01
N LEU A 105 16.39 -37.05 10.07
CA LEU A 105 17.19 -38.27 10.18
C LEU A 105 16.83 -39.30 9.11
N ASP A 106 15.53 -39.47 8.81
CA ASP A 106 15.08 -40.36 7.74
C ASP A 106 15.63 -39.93 6.37
N LYS A 107 15.65 -38.61 6.11
CA LYS A 107 16.25 -38.04 4.89
C LYS A 107 17.75 -38.23 4.83
N PHE A 108 18.47 -38.02 5.93
CA PHE A 108 19.91 -38.25 6.01
C PHE A 108 20.26 -39.72 5.77
N GLU A 109 19.50 -40.65 6.37
CA GLU A 109 19.67 -42.09 6.19
C GLU A 109 19.39 -42.55 4.75
N ALA A 110 18.43 -41.92 4.07
CA ALA A 110 18.13 -42.19 2.66
C ALA A 110 19.27 -41.79 1.70
N LEU A 111 20.19 -40.91 2.12
CA LEU A 111 21.34 -40.47 1.34
C LEU A 111 22.57 -41.36 1.48
N LYS A 112 22.44 -42.54 2.13
CA LYS A 112 23.52 -43.55 2.20
C LYS A 112 24.08 -43.88 0.81
N PRO A 113 25.41 -44.06 0.66
CA PRO A 113 26.41 -44.27 1.72
C PRO A 113 27.00 -42.98 2.32
N ALA A 114 26.35 -41.82 2.14
CA ALA A 114 26.82 -40.56 2.74
C ALA A 114 27.11 -40.70 4.24
N ARG A 115 28.22 -40.10 4.67
CA ARG A 115 28.53 -39.90 6.09
C ARG A 115 28.48 -38.43 6.49
N ILE A 116 28.69 -37.54 5.51
CA ILE A 116 28.53 -36.10 5.63
C ILE A 116 27.75 -35.62 4.39
N VAL A 117 26.69 -34.86 4.61
CA VAL A 117 25.84 -34.25 3.59
C VAL A 117 25.92 -32.74 3.74
N PHE A 118 26.32 -32.03 2.70
CA PHE A 118 26.28 -30.57 2.62
C PHE A 118 25.02 -30.08 1.92
N GLY A 119 24.60 -28.86 2.21
CA GLY A 119 23.65 -28.14 1.39
C GLY A 119 24.17 -27.97 -0.06
N ALA A 120 23.25 -27.64 -0.97
CA ALA A 120 23.60 -27.39 -2.36
C ALA A 120 22.91 -26.12 -2.89
N GLU A 121 23.55 -25.47 -3.86
CA GLU A 121 23.10 -24.23 -4.49
C GLU A 121 23.36 -24.20 -6.01
N ASP A 122 22.84 -23.19 -6.69
CA ASP A 122 22.99 -22.99 -8.15
C ASP A 122 24.22 -22.18 -8.55
N VAL A 123 24.85 -21.49 -7.59
CA VAL A 123 25.99 -20.62 -7.87
C VAL A 123 27.28 -21.28 -7.38
N CYS A 124 28.30 -21.34 -8.26
CA CYS A 124 29.62 -21.80 -7.86
C CYS A 124 30.41 -20.64 -7.24
N TRP A 125 30.34 -20.53 -5.91
CA TRP A 125 31.02 -19.48 -5.14
C TRP A 125 32.06 -20.09 -4.17
N PRO A 126 33.19 -19.41 -3.88
CA PRO A 126 33.64 -18.12 -4.43
C PRO A 126 34.39 -18.22 -5.76
N ASP A 127 34.92 -19.39 -6.12
CA ASP A 127 35.71 -19.58 -7.35
C ASP A 127 34.87 -20.25 -8.46
N GLU A 128 34.40 -19.42 -9.40
CA GLU A 128 33.57 -19.87 -10.51
C GLU A 128 34.29 -20.87 -11.44
N GLN A 129 35.63 -20.93 -11.44
CA GLN A 129 36.37 -21.86 -12.29
C GLN A 129 36.20 -23.31 -11.82
N LEU A 130 35.93 -23.53 -10.54
CA LEU A 130 35.73 -24.86 -9.97
C LEU A 130 34.46 -25.54 -10.49
N LYS A 131 33.54 -24.80 -11.14
CA LYS A 131 32.31 -25.36 -11.72
C LYS A 131 32.56 -26.48 -12.73
N TYR A 132 33.73 -26.50 -13.35
CA TYR A 132 34.10 -27.52 -14.34
C TYR A 132 34.54 -28.84 -13.68
N ASP A 133 34.97 -28.80 -12.43
CA ASP A 133 35.41 -29.97 -11.66
C ASP A 133 34.24 -30.65 -10.92
N TYR A 134 33.15 -29.93 -10.70
CA TYR A 134 31.93 -30.48 -10.09
C TYR A 134 31.30 -31.57 -10.97
N PRO A 135 30.80 -32.67 -10.39
CA PRO A 135 29.99 -33.64 -11.11
C PRO A 135 28.77 -32.99 -11.78
N LEU A 136 28.31 -33.56 -12.90
CA LEU A 136 27.06 -33.15 -13.54
C LEU A 136 25.86 -33.71 -12.75
N VAL A 137 24.82 -32.90 -12.63
CA VAL A 137 23.55 -33.25 -11.97
C VAL A 137 22.40 -33.17 -12.97
N LYS A 138 21.19 -33.60 -12.58
CA LYS A 138 20.00 -33.44 -13.44
C LYS A 138 19.65 -31.95 -13.56
N GLY A 139 18.93 -31.58 -14.62
CA GLY A 139 18.63 -30.17 -14.91
C GLY A 139 17.80 -29.43 -13.85
N ASN A 140 17.13 -30.15 -12.95
CA ASN A 140 16.33 -29.60 -11.85
C ASN A 140 17.02 -29.73 -10.48
N GLU A 141 18.24 -30.28 -10.42
CA GLU A 141 19.00 -30.49 -9.18
C GLU A 141 20.05 -29.37 -8.99
N LYS A 142 20.30 -28.99 -7.74
CA LYS A 142 21.39 -28.07 -7.34
C LYS A 142 22.75 -28.74 -7.56
N ARG A 143 23.75 -27.99 -8.01
CA ARG A 143 25.03 -28.58 -8.44
C ARG A 143 26.21 -28.30 -7.51
N PHE A 144 26.23 -27.15 -6.86
CA PHE A 144 27.42 -26.68 -6.14
C PHE A 144 27.20 -26.84 -4.64
N LEU A 145 28.28 -27.12 -3.90
CA LEU A 145 28.23 -27.25 -2.44
C LEU A 145 27.82 -25.90 -1.83
N ASN A 146 27.06 -25.92 -0.74
CA ASN A 146 26.85 -24.78 0.15
C ASN A 146 27.31 -25.16 1.57
N ALA A 147 28.17 -24.34 2.17
CA ALA A 147 28.78 -24.59 3.46
C ALA A 147 27.99 -24.06 4.65
N ASP A 148 26.94 -23.27 4.43
CA ASP A 148 26.16 -22.65 5.50
C ASP A 148 25.43 -23.69 6.35
N SER A 149 25.19 -24.88 5.81
CA SER A 149 24.72 -26.03 6.59
C SER A 149 25.21 -27.37 6.06
N PHE A 150 25.47 -28.27 7.00
CA PHE A 150 25.83 -29.65 6.72
C PHE A 150 25.45 -30.56 7.88
N MET A 151 25.26 -31.83 7.58
CA MET A 151 24.88 -32.85 8.55
C MET A 151 25.74 -34.09 8.39
N GLY A 152 26.14 -34.73 9.50
CA GLY A 152 27.01 -35.90 9.44
C GLY A 152 27.35 -36.49 10.80
N TYR A 153 28.03 -37.63 10.80
CA TYR A 153 28.50 -38.26 12.05
C TYR A 153 29.55 -37.38 12.72
N ALA A 154 29.43 -37.22 14.04
CA ALA A 154 30.21 -36.25 14.81
C ALA A 154 31.73 -36.48 14.70
N SER A 155 32.17 -37.75 14.74
CA SER A 155 33.58 -38.10 14.55
C SER A 155 34.12 -37.67 13.19
N ASP A 156 33.34 -37.82 12.12
CA ASP A 156 33.78 -37.52 10.76
C ASP A 156 33.80 -36.02 10.50
N ILE A 157 32.78 -35.30 11.00
CA ILE A 157 32.77 -33.83 10.95
C ILE A 157 33.99 -33.29 11.67
N TYR A 158 34.27 -33.76 12.90
CA TYR A 158 35.41 -33.28 13.66
C TYR A 158 36.74 -33.57 12.94
N GLU A 159 36.92 -34.78 12.40
CA GLU A 159 38.12 -35.13 11.63
C GLU A 159 38.27 -34.25 10.38
N MET A 160 37.19 -34.02 9.64
CA MET A 160 37.17 -33.20 8.42
C MET A 160 37.54 -31.74 8.72
N ILE A 161 36.88 -31.11 9.68
CA ILE A 161 37.15 -29.69 10.02
C ILE A 161 38.51 -29.50 10.69
N SER A 162 39.14 -30.58 11.16
CA SER A 162 40.48 -30.58 11.76
C SER A 162 41.59 -30.95 10.76
N SER A 163 41.27 -31.18 9.48
CA SER A 163 42.26 -31.58 8.48
C SER A 163 43.21 -30.45 8.06
N GLN A 164 42.88 -29.20 8.40
CA GLN A 164 43.67 -28.02 8.09
C GLN A 164 43.63 -27.05 9.27
N ASP A 165 44.78 -26.54 9.69
CA ASP A 165 44.88 -25.70 10.89
C ASP A 165 44.16 -24.35 10.74
N GLU A 166 44.35 -23.67 9.60
CA GLU A 166 43.78 -22.35 9.32
C GLU A 166 42.80 -22.42 8.14
N ILE A 167 41.53 -22.12 8.39
CA ILE A 167 40.47 -22.05 7.38
C ILE A 167 40.09 -20.58 7.25
N LYS A 168 40.35 -19.99 6.07
CA LYS A 168 40.08 -18.57 5.79
C LYS A 168 38.72 -18.32 5.14
N ASP A 169 38.30 -19.27 4.33
CA ASP A 169 37.04 -19.26 3.60
C ASP A 169 36.44 -20.66 3.72
N GLU A 170 35.35 -20.76 4.46
CA GLU A 170 34.74 -22.04 4.83
C GLU A 170 34.15 -22.74 3.59
N GLN A 171 33.46 -21.97 2.74
CA GLN A 171 32.89 -22.44 1.50
C GLN A 171 33.94 -23.03 0.55
N LEU A 172 35.03 -22.29 0.31
CA LEU A 172 36.12 -22.72 -0.57
C LEU A 172 36.87 -23.91 0.02
N PHE A 173 37.03 -23.95 1.35
CA PHE A 173 37.62 -25.09 2.05
C PHE A 173 36.81 -26.37 1.80
N PHE A 174 35.50 -26.36 2.09
CA PHE A 174 34.66 -27.54 1.87
C PHE A 174 34.49 -27.90 0.40
N THR A 175 34.41 -26.90 -0.49
CA THR A 175 34.40 -27.13 -1.93
C THR A 175 35.64 -27.90 -2.39
N LYS A 176 36.84 -27.54 -1.93
CA LYS A 176 38.08 -28.24 -2.28
C LYS A 176 38.11 -29.67 -1.76
N LEU A 177 37.63 -29.91 -0.53
CA LEU A 177 37.48 -31.26 0.03
C LEU A 177 36.45 -32.10 -0.75
N PHE A 178 35.37 -31.49 -1.22
CA PHE A 178 34.39 -32.19 -2.03
C PHE A 178 34.95 -32.52 -3.42
N LEU A 179 35.71 -31.62 -4.05
CA LEU A 179 36.22 -31.83 -5.41
C LEU A 179 37.36 -32.85 -5.46
N ASP A 180 38.20 -32.93 -4.42
CA ASP A 180 39.23 -33.96 -4.32
C ASP A 180 38.62 -35.35 -4.04
N GLU A 181 38.83 -36.28 -4.97
CA GLU A 181 38.25 -37.62 -4.90
C GLU A 181 38.72 -38.41 -3.67
N THR A 182 39.95 -38.17 -3.20
CA THR A 182 40.52 -38.87 -2.04
C THR A 182 39.77 -38.50 -0.76
N THR A 183 39.61 -37.21 -0.51
CA THR A 183 38.91 -36.67 0.66
C THR A 183 37.40 -36.88 0.58
N ARG A 184 36.78 -36.68 -0.60
CA ARG A 184 35.37 -36.99 -0.85
C ARG A 184 35.04 -38.45 -0.53
N ASN A 185 35.87 -39.40 -0.97
CA ASN A 185 35.66 -40.83 -0.69
C ASN A 185 35.96 -41.18 0.78
N LYS A 186 37.01 -40.58 1.38
CA LYS A 186 37.39 -40.80 2.78
C LYS A 186 36.22 -40.51 3.73
N TRP A 187 35.58 -39.36 3.57
CA TRP A 187 34.45 -38.95 4.42
C TRP A 187 33.08 -39.21 3.79
N SER A 188 33.03 -39.88 2.64
CA SER A 188 31.79 -40.15 1.90
C SER A 188 30.90 -38.91 1.81
N ILE A 189 31.50 -37.80 1.34
CA ILE A 189 30.85 -36.50 1.25
C ILE A 189 29.85 -36.51 0.09
N VAL A 190 28.62 -36.09 0.39
CA VAL A 190 27.54 -35.90 -0.59
C VAL A 190 27.02 -34.47 -0.49
N ILE A 191 26.55 -33.92 -1.61
CA ILE A 191 25.80 -32.66 -1.65
C ILE A 191 24.31 -32.96 -1.81
N ASP A 192 23.46 -32.23 -1.11
CA ASP A 192 22.01 -32.36 -1.14
C ASP A 192 21.40 -31.71 -2.38
N LYS A 193 21.77 -32.24 -3.54
CA LYS A 193 21.37 -31.74 -4.86
C LYS A 193 19.85 -31.67 -5.09
N GLY A 194 19.07 -32.42 -4.32
CA GLY A 194 17.60 -32.45 -4.40
C GLY A 194 16.92 -31.51 -3.41
N ALA A 195 17.68 -30.79 -2.56
CA ALA A 195 17.16 -30.04 -1.43
C ALA A 195 16.23 -30.91 -0.55
N GLU A 196 16.64 -32.14 -0.25
CA GLU A 196 15.88 -33.09 0.58
C GLU A 196 15.92 -32.73 2.07
N ILE A 197 17.00 -32.09 2.50
CA ILE A 197 17.27 -31.63 3.86
C ILE A 197 17.44 -30.11 3.89
N PHE A 198 18.28 -29.56 3.02
CA PHE A 198 18.71 -28.17 3.02
C PHE A 198 18.16 -27.43 1.79
N MET A 199 17.50 -26.29 2.02
CA MET A 199 17.05 -25.40 0.94
C MET A 199 17.70 -24.04 1.10
N ASN A 200 18.56 -23.68 0.16
CA ASN A 200 19.09 -22.31 0.05
C ASN A 200 18.12 -21.46 -0.78
N LEU A 201 17.72 -20.30 -0.24
CA LEU A 201 16.74 -19.40 -0.83
C LEU A 201 17.31 -18.37 -1.80
N ASN A 202 18.64 -18.28 -1.92
CA ASN A 202 19.28 -17.33 -2.83
C ASN A 202 18.81 -17.61 -4.27
N ASP A 203 18.00 -16.71 -4.83
CA ASP A 203 17.33 -16.82 -6.14
C ASP A 203 16.45 -18.07 -6.34
N ALA A 204 16.00 -18.72 -5.26
CA ALA A 204 15.27 -20.00 -5.31
C ALA A 204 13.86 -19.95 -4.70
N ILE A 205 13.32 -18.76 -4.43
CA ILE A 205 11.99 -18.59 -3.82
C ILE A 205 10.86 -19.07 -4.75
N ASP A 206 11.05 -18.93 -6.07
CA ASP A 206 10.08 -19.37 -7.09
C ASP A 206 10.00 -20.90 -7.24
N GLU A 207 10.89 -21.64 -6.57
CA GLU A 207 10.85 -23.10 -6.50
C GLU A 207 9.93 -23.61 -5.40
N LEU A 208 9.38 -22.71 -4.57
CA LEU A 208 8.75 -23.06 -3.32
C LEU A 208 7.24 -22.83 -3.33
N GLU A 209 6.53 -23.80 -2.79
CA GLU A 209 5.14 -23.66 -2.36
C GLU A 209 5.02 -23.85 -0.85
N LEU A 210 3.94 -23.30 -0.28
CA LEU A 210 3.59 -23.37 1.15
C LEU A 210 2.31 -24.18 1.35
N PRO A 211 2.33 -25.51 1.14
CA PRO A 211 1.21 -26.37 1.45
C PRO A 211 0.81 -26.30 2.92
N VAL A 212 -0.50 -26.39 3.16
CA VAL A 212 -1.10 -26.35 4.49
C VAL A 212 -1.59 -27.75 4.85
N ASN A 213 -1.19 -28.24 6.02
CA ASN A 213 -1.70 -29.48 6.59
C ASN A 213 -2.10 -29.28 8.05
N GLY A 214 -3.39 -29.09 8.30
CA GLY A 214 -3.89 -28.79 9.63
C GLY A 214 -3.38 -27.45 10.14
N ASP A 215 -2.59 -27.47 11.22
CA ASP A 215 -1.91 -26.32 11.83
C ASP A 215 -0.50 -26.06 11.27
N GLU A 216 -0.01 -26.95 10.40
CA GLU A 216 1.33 -26.89 9.85
C GLU A 216 1.35 -26.24 8.46
N VAL A 217 2.25 -25.29 8.26
CA VAL A 217 2.65 -24.78 6.93
C VAL A 217 4.11 -25.16 6.73
N TYR A 218 4.39 -25.96 5.72
CA TYR A 218 5.75 -26.44 5.44
C TYR A 218 6.21 -25.99 4.06
N VAL A 219 7.52 -26.00 3.83
CA VAL A 219 8.11 -25.65 2.54
C VAL A 219 8.16 -26.87 1.65
N HIS A 220 7.65 -26.76 0.43
CA HIS A 220 7.76 -27.79 -0.60
C HIS A 220 8.51 -27.24 -1.81
N ASN A 221 9.62 -27.87 -2.19
CA ASN A 221 10.31 -27.55 -3.44
C ASN A 221 9.62 -28.31 -4.58
N ILE A 222 8.96 -27.58 -5.47
CA ILE A 222 8.20 -28.14 -6.60
C ILE A 222 9.08 -28.59 -7.76
N TRP A 223 10.34 -28.15 -7.84
CA TRP A 223 11.26 -28.51 -8.93
C TRP A 223 11.91 -29.87 -8.70
N THR A 224 12.34 -30.14 -7.47
CA THR A 224 12.91 -31.44 -7.07
C THR A 224 11.87 -32.37 -6.45
N ASN A 225 10.66 -31.87 -6.18
CA ASN A 225 9.60 -32.57 -5.46
C ASN A 225 10.05 -33.04 -4.07
N SER A 226 10.72 -32.16 -3.32
CA SER A 226 11.26 -32.42 -1.99
C SER A 226 10.58 -31.58 -0.90
N THR A 227 10.80 -31.95 0.35
CA THR A 227 10.31 -31.22 1.53
C THR A 227 11.49 -30.94 2.45
N PRO A 228 12.25 -29.86 2.21
CA PRO A 228 13.44 -29.54 2.99
C PRO A 228 13.09 -29.23 4.45
N THR A 229 13.98 -29.61 5.36
CA THR A 229 13.84 -29.34 6.81
C THR A 229 14.46 -28.00 7.20
N VAL A 230 15.62 -27.69 6.65
CA VAL A 230 16.40 -26.50 6.99
C VAL A 230 16.31 -25.53 5.83
N ILE A 231 15.65 -24.40 6.05
CA ILE A 231 15.45 -23.35 5.06
C ILE A 231 16.43 -22.23 5.38
N GLN A 232 17.27 -21.85 4.43
CA GLN A 232 18.36 -20.92 4.65
C GLN A 232 18.33 -19.76 3.66
N GLY A 233 18.65 -18.56 4.14
CA GLY A 233 18.71 -17.37 3.30
C GLY A 233 19.82 -16.44 3.75
N TYR A 234 20.89 -16.38 2.97
CA TYR A 234 21.95 -15.37 3.09
C TYR A 234 21.80 -14.31 1.99
N GLY A 235 22.36 -13.12 2.18
CA GLY A 235 22.29 -12.03 1.19
C GLY A 235 20.85 -11.67 0.84
N SER A 236 20.50 -11.70 -0.45
CA SER A 236 19.14 -11.47 -0.96
C SER A 236 18.14 -12.51 -0.44
N GLY A 237 18.58 -13.73 -0.14
CA GLY A 237 17.77 -14.80 0.44
C GLY A 237 17.22 -14.48 1.84
N LYS A 238 17.80 -13.54 2.59
CA LYS A 238 17.28 -13.09 3.89
C LYS A 238 15.86 -12.54 3.78
N LYS A 239 15.57 -11.82 2.70
CA LYS A 239 14.25 -11.23 2.44
C LYS A 239 13.20 -12.31 2.32
N SER A 240 13.49 -13.31 1.49
CA SER A 240 12.65 -14.51 1.30
C SER A 240 12.48 -15.29 2.60
N LEU A 241 13.55 -15.44 3.39
CA LEU A 241 13.49 -16.14 4.67
C LEU A 241 12.57 -15.42 5.68
N ASN A 242 12.63 -14.09 5.75
CA ASN A 242 11.73 -13.28 6.58
C ASN A 242 10.27 -13.44 6.15
N TYR A 243 9.99 -13.41 4.83
CA TYR A 243 8.66 -13.68 4.30
C TYR A 243 8.14 -15.07 4.70
N LEU A 244 8.92 -16.13 4.47
CA LEU A 244 8.51 -17.50 4.81
C LEU A 244 8.29 -17.67 6.32
N SER A 245 9.07 -16.96 7.14
CA SER A 245 8.99 -17.03 8.61
C SER A 245 7.64 -16.62 9.18
N ASN A 246 6.86 -15.84 8.44
CA ASN A 246 5.49 -15.47 8.80
C ASN A 246 4.53 -16.66 8.80
N TYR A 247 4.91 -17.80 8.22
CA TYR A 247 4.03 -18.94 7.99
C TYR A 247 4.58 -20.23 8.61
N ILE A 248 5.83 -20.56 8.28
CA ILE A 248 6.45 -21.83 8.68
C ILE A 248 6.80 -21.86 10.17
N ALA A 249 7.21 -23.02 10.70
CA ALA A 249 7.43 -23.21 12.13
C ALA A 249 6.18 -22.89 12.97
N ARG A 250 5.00 -23.22 12.41
CA ARG A 250 3.69 -22.93 13.01
C ARG A 250 3.54 -21.47 13.44
N THR A 251 4.03 -20.53 12.63
CA THR A 251 3.87 -19.10 12.93
C THR A 251 2.43 -18.66 12.64
N TRP A 252 1.92 -19.01 11.46
CA TRP A 252 0.56 -18.71 11.03
C TRP A 252 0.00 -19.85 10.19
N SER A 253 -1.26 -20.21 10.43
CA SER A 253 -2.01 -21.12 9.55
C SER A 253 -3.46 -20.67 9.40
N PRO A 254 -4.18 -21.11 8.34
CA PRO A 254 -5.61 -20.86 8.21
C PRO A 254 -6.46 -21.43 9.35
N THR A 255 -5.97 -22.46 10.05
CA THR A 255 -6.74 -23.16 11.10
C THR A 255 -6.52 -22.55 12.49
N THR A 256 -5.30 -22.16 12.82
CA THR A 256 -4.93 -21.64 14.15
C THR A 256 -4.79 -20.12 14.21
N GLY A 257 -4.74 -19.46 13.05
CA GLY A 257 -4.32 -18.06 12.93
C GLY A 257 -2.85 -17.89 13.31
N CYS A 258 -2.48 -16.67 13.72
CA CYS A 258 -1.15 -16.37 14.22
C CYS A 258 -0.94 -16.97 15.63
N LEU A 259 0.05 -17.86 15.76
CA LEU A 259 0.51 -18.34 17.07
C LEU A 259 1.56 -17.39 17.65
N GLN A 260 2.42 -16.82 16.80
CA GLN A 260 3.45 -15.90 17.25
C GLN A 260 2.87 -14.66 17.94
N SER A 261 1.67 -14.17 17.59
CA SER A 261 1.05 -13.04 18.28
C SER A 261 0.69 -13.33 19.75
N LYS A 262 0.63 -14.62 20.13
CA LYS A 262 0.28 -15.09 21.49
C LYS A 262 1.49 -15.52 22.31
N GLU A 263 2.67 -15.52 21.72
CA GLU A 263 3.91 -15.94 22.36
C GLU A 263 4.65 -14.75 22.98
N ASN A 264 5.20 -14.97 24.18
CA ASN A 264 5.95 -13.97 24.94
C ASN A 264 5.19 -12.65 25.15
N VAL A 265 3.86 -12.71 25.16
CA VAL A 265 3.01 -11.55 25.41
C VAL A 265 3.16 -11.10 26.86
N VAL A 266 3.09 -9.79 27.06
CA VAL A 266 2.96 -9.17 28.37
C VAL A 266 1.52 -8.71 28.50
N ASP A 267 0.93 -8.80 29.68
CA ASP A 267 -0.37 -8.17 29.93
C ASP A 267 -0.18 -7.10 31.00
N VAL A 268 0.03 -5.86 30.56
CA VAL A 268 0.21 -4.73 31.48
C VAL A 268 -1.04 -4.45 32.33
N THR A 269 -2.21 -4.91 31.87
CA THR A 269 -3.47 -4.71 32.61
C THR A 269 -3.57 -5.60 33.85
N GLN A 270 -2.74 -6.66 33.96
CA GLN A 270 -2.61 -7.48 35.18
C GLN A 270 -1.80 -6.78 36.28
N ILE A 271 -1.16 -5.64 35.99
CA ILE A 271 -0.40 -4.88 36.98
C ILE A 271 -1.37 -3.94 37.71
N ASP A 272 -1.84 -4.34 38.90
CA ASP A 272 -2.79 -3.57 39.71
C ASP A 272 -2.29 -2.15 40.07
N ASP A 273 -0.98 -2.01 40.26
CA ASP A 273 -0.34 -0.75 40.62
C ASP A 273 0.08 0.04 39.37
N LEU A 274 -0.74 1.04 39.00
CA LEU A 274 -0.50 1.91 37.84
C LEU A 274 0.87 2.62 37.87
N THR A 275 1.50 2.77 39.04
CA THR A 275 2.84 3.39 39.14
C THR A 275 3.95 2.50 38.61
N LYS A 276 3.67 1.19 38.45
CA LYS A 276 4.59 0.18 37.90
C LYS A 276 4.38 -0.09 36.42
N TRP A 277 3.37 0.51 35.80
CA TRP A 277 3.16 0.38 34.35
C TRP A 277 4.35 0.95 33.57
N PRO A 278 4.71 0.41 32.40
CA PRO A 278 5.83 0.91 31.60
C PRO A 278 5.75 2.42 31.34
N ILE A 279 6.90 3.11 31.37
CA ILE A 279 7.04 4.50 30.95
C ILE A 279 7.09 4.55 29.43
N VAL A 280 6.16 5.28 28.82
CA VAL A 280 6.06 5.41 27.36
C VAL A 280 6.34 6.85 26.94
N TYR A 281 7.22 7.01 25.95
CA TYR A 281 7.47 8.28 25.29
C TYR A 281 6.63 8.29 24.03
N ILE A 282 5.75 9.28 23.89
CA ILE A 282 4.92 9.46 22.71
C ILE A 282 5.48 10.63 21.93
N ALA A 283 6.13 10.32 20.80
CA ALA A 283 6.75 11.30 19.93
C ALA A 283 5.81 11.57 18.74
N LEU A 284 5.27 12.78 18.70
CA LEU A 284 4.32 13.28 17.71
C LEU A 284 5.06 14.16 16.70
N PHE A 285 4.95 13.84 15.40
CA PHE A 285 5.68 14.54 14.32
C PHE A 285 4.70 15.21 13.35
N ILE A 286 4.87 16.52 13.15
CA ILE A 286 4.08 17.34 12.22
C ILE A 286 5.04 17.95 11.20
N GLU A 287 5.33 17.18 10.15
CA GLU A 287 6.41 17.49 9.21
C GLU A 287 5.91 18.16 7.92
N TYR A 288 4.62 18.07 7.65
CA TYR A 288 3.98 18.69 6.48
C TYR A 288 2.53 19.11 6.77
N PRO A 289 1.97 20.05 5.99
CA PRO A 289 0.58 20.48 6.14
C PRO A 289 -0.39 19.30 6.13
N THR A 290 -0.93 18.98 7.30
CA THR A 290 -1.87 17.85 7.48
C THR A 290 -3.27 18.36 7.83
N PRO A 291 -4.33 17.90 7.13
CA PRO A 291 -5.71 18.24 7.49
C PRO A 291 -6.15 17.50 8.78
N PHE A 292 -7.20 17.98 9.43
CA PHE A 292 -7.80 17.35 10.62
C PHE A 292 -6.84 17.16 11.82
N LEU A 293 -5.84 18.03 11.96
CA LEU A 293 -4.86 17.98 13.05
C LEU A 293 -5.49 18.12 14.45
N ARG A 294 -6.68 18.73 14.54
CA ARG A 294 -7.48 18.78 15.78
C ARG A 294 -7.83 17.38 16.26
N GLU A 295 -8.38 16.54 15.38
CA GLU A 295 -8.81 15.18 15.67
C GLU A 295 -7.61 14.28 15.96
N TYR A 296 -6.47 14.50 15.29
CA TYR A 296 -5.19 13.87 15.62
C TYR A 296 -4.87 14.02 17.12
N PHE A 297 -4.76 15.26 17.61
CA PHE A 297 -4.45 15.50 19.02
C PHE A 297 -5.53 14.98 19.98
N GLU A 298 -6.81 15.15 19.64
CA GLU A 298 -7.92 14.65 20.45
C GLU A 298 -7.89 13.13 20.61
N LYS A 299 -7.53 12.40 19.55
CA LYS A 299 -7.38 10.94 19.59
C LYS A 299 -6.18 10.52 20.43
N ILE A 300 -5.04 11.20 20.33
CA ILE A 300 -3.88 10.95 21.20
C ILE A 300 -4.22 11.16 22.68
N MET A 301 -4.95 12.24 23.02
CA MET A 301 -5.39 12.46 24.39
C MET A 301 -6.35 11.38 24.90
N LYS A 302 -7.13 10.75 24.01
CA LYS A 302 -8.07 9.66 24.35
C LYS A 302 -7.41 8.29 24.51
N ILE A 303 -6.13 8.11 24.17
CA ILE A 303 -5.42 6.83 24.37
C ILE A 303 -5.53 6.38 25.83
N THR A 304 -6.01 5.15 26.04
CA THR A 304 -6.18 4.52 27.35
C THR A 304 -4.83 4.11 27.92
N TYR A 305 -4.20 5.00 28.69
CA TYR A 305 -2.98 4.70 29.42
C TYR A 305 -2.79 5.71 30.57
N PRO A 306 -2.14 5.36 31.68
CA PRO A 306 -1.89 6.31 32.77
C PRO A 306 -1.06 7.51 32.29
N LYS A 307 -1.65 8.72 32.29
CA LYS A 307 -1.00 9.93 31.76
C LYS A 307 0.35 10.23 32.47
N GLN A 308 0.43 9.97 33.77
CA GLN A 308 1.66 10.13 34.57
C GLN A 308 2.80 9.18 34.16
N ARG A 309 2.50 8.18 33.34
CA ARG A 309 3.47 7.24 32.73
C ARG A 309 3.72 7.55 31.25
N MET A 310 3.11 8.60 30.71
CA MET A 310 3.27 9.05 29.32
C MET A 310 4.07 10.36 29.30
N GLY A 311 5.22 10.33 28.65
CA GLY A 311 5.92 11.54 28.22
C GLY A 311 5.48 11.90 26.81
N VAL A 312 5.17 13.17 26.54
CA VAL A 312 4.77 13.62 25.20
C VAL A 312 5.84 14.54 24.64
N LEU A 313 6.41 14.19 23.50
CA LEU A 313 7.28 15.04 22.70
C LEU A 313 6.53 15.40 21.42
N VAL A 314 6.46 16.68 21.08
CA VAL A 314 5.87 17.14 19.83
C VAL A 314 6.92 17.89 19.04
N HIS A 315 7.16 17.48 17.80
CA HIS A 315 7.89 18.26 16.81
C HIS A 315 6.91 18.83 15.80
N ASN A 316 6.97 20.15 15.57
CA ASN A 316 6.21 20.79 14.51
C ASN A 316 7.16 21.58 13.62
N HIS A 317 7.28 21.14 12.37
CA HIS A 317 8.04 21.81 11.32
C HIS A 317 7.17 22.76 10.48
N VAL A 318 5.85 22.79 10.69
CA VAL A 318 4.87 23.48 9.85
C VAL A 318 4.34 24.74 10.55
N GLU A 319 4.71 25.92 10.05
CA GLU A 319 4.29 27.21 10.65
C GLU A 319 2.75 27.36 10.69
N TYR A 320 2.03 26.90 9.66
CA TYR A 320 0.56 26.90 9.63
C TYR A 320 -0.05 26.19 10.86
N HIS A 321 0.58 25.11 11.32
CA HIS A 321 0.09 24.28 12.43
C HIS A 321 0.57 24.74 13.81
N LYS A 322 1.35 25.81 13.90
CA LYS A 322 1.93 26.29 15.16
C LYS A 322 0.88 26.64 16.21
N ASN A 323 -0.11 27.44 15.85
CA ASN A 323 -1.12 27.92 16.82
C ASN A 323 -1.98 26.77 17.38
N ILE A 324 -2.43 25.85 16.52
CA ILE A 324 -3.21 24.69 16.96
C ILE A 324 -2.35 23.75 17.81
N THR A 325 -1.08 23.54 17.45
CA THR A 325 -0.13 22.74 18.22
C THR A 325 0.07 23.34 19.62
N GLU A 326 0.36 24.64 19.72
CA GLU A 326 0.50 25.34 21.01
C GLU A 326 -0.78 25.31 21.85
N GLN A 327 -1.95 25.38 21.21
CA GLN A 327 -3.24 25.26 21.90
C GLN A 327 -3.40 23.86 22.52
N TYR A 328 -3.03 22.79 21.81
CA TYR A 328 -3.14 21.43 22.30
C TYR A 328 -2.04 21.07 23.31
N LEU A 329 -0.84 21.61 23.16
CA LEU A 329 0.22 21.53 24.18
C LEU A 329 -0.23 22.08 25.54
N LYS A 330 -1.06 23.14 25.57
CA LYS A 330 -1.66 23.64 26.82
C LYS A 330 -2.72 22.69 27.40
N LYS A 331 -3.36 21.86 26.56
CA LYS A 331 -4.32 20.84 27.00
C LYS A 331 -3.62 19.58 27.53
N PHE A 332 -2.43 19.26 27.03
CA PHE A 332 -1.51 18.32 27.66
C PHE A 332 -1.01 18.93 28.98
N LYS A 333 -1.80 18.76 30.04
CA LYS A 333 -1.48 19.34 31.34
C LYS A 333 -0.18 18.75 31.88
N GLN A 334 0.82 19.59 32.07
CA GLN A 334 2.16 19.17 32.52
C GLN A 334 2.16 18.47 33.89
N ASP A 335 1.14 18.71 34.73
CA ASP A 335 0.93 18.03 36.01
C ASP A 335 0.23 16.67 35.91
N GLU A 336 -0.40 16.36 34.76
CA GLU A 336 -1.05 15.07 34.51
C GLU A 336 -0.14 14.11 33.73
N TYR A 337 0.71 14.64 32.84
CA TYR A 337 1.66 13.87 32.04
C TYR A 337 3.03 13.79 32.70
N LYS A 338 3.84 12.76 32.37
CA LYS A 338 5.22 12.63 32.91
C LYS A 338 6.07 13.85 32.54
N PHE A 339 5.98 14.28 31.29
CA PHE A 339 6.48 15.55 30.78
C PHE A 339 5.78 15.87 29.46
N VAL A 340 5.87 17.14 29.06
CA VAL A 340 5.45 17.60 27.73
C VAL A 340 6.57 18.46 27.16
N LYS A 341 7.15 18.06 26.04
CA LYS A 341 8.24 18.76 25.35
C LYS A 341 7.78 19.20 23.97
N TYR A 342 8.14 20.43 23.61
CA TYR A 342 7.84 20.99 22.29
C TYR A 342 9.14 21.38 21.59
N LEU A 343 9.42 20.70 20.47
CA LEU A 343 10.42 21.08 19.49
C LEU A 343 9.69 21.91 18.43
N ASN A 344 9.89 23.23 18.49
CA ASN A 344 9.08 24.20 17.77
C ASN A 344 9.68 24.53 16.40
N VAL A 345 8.89 25.20 15.56
CA VAL A 345 9.25 25.54 14.16
C VAL A 345 10.55 26.37 14.07
N ASN A 346 10.94 27.09 15.13
CA ASN A 346 12.15 27.92 15.13
C ASN A 346 13.42 27.16 15.57
N ASP A 347 13.31 25.89 15.97
CA ASP A 347 14.46 25.11 16.45
C ASP A 347 15.38 24.64 15.29
N ASP A 348 15.02 24.94 14.02
CA ASP A 348 15.77 24.65 12.78
C ASP A 348 16.26 23.18 12.70
N MET A 349 15.40 22.27 13.15
CA MET A 349 15.65 20.83 13.10
C MET A 349 14.97 20.23 11.87
N THR A 350 15.70 19.36 11.18
CA THR A 350 15.13 18.47 10.17
C THR A 350 14.29 17.37 10.81
N GLU A 351 13.36 16.78 10.06
CA GLU A 351 12.57 15.62 10.50
C GLU A 351 13.47 14.51 11.06
N GLY A 352 14.53 14.14 10.34
CA GLY A 352 15.46 13.09 10.75
C GLY A 352 16.16 13.41 12.08
N GLU A 353 16.56 14.66 12.31
CA GLU A 353 17.16 15.11 13.57
C GLU A 353 16.14 15.09 14.72
N ALA A 354 14.90 15.50 14.48
CA ALA A 354 13.83 15.47 15.49
C ALA A 354 13.47 14.04 15.90
N ARG A 355 13.39 13.12 14.94
CA ARG A 355 13.17 11.68 15.21
C ARG A 355 14.36 11.06 15.95
N GLN A 356 15.59 11.42 15.57
CA GLN A 356 16.80 10.98 16.29
C GLN A 356 16.85 11.51 17.73
N GLN A 357 16.42 12.74 17.95
CA GLN A 357 16.32 13.36 19.28
C GLN A 357 15.34 12.61 20.18
N ALA A 358 14.19 12.16 19.64
CA ALA A 358 13.24 11.35 20.41
C ALA A 358 13.83 10.00 20.87
N ILE A 359 14.68 9.35 20.05
CA ILE A 359 15.45 8.17 20.48
C ILE A 359 16.39 8.53 21.63
N HIS A 360 17.18 9.60 21.48
CA HIS A 360 18.16 9.99 22.50
C HIS A 360 17.48 10.30 23.84
N GLU A 361 16.33 10.98 23.84
CA GLU A 361 15.59 11.27 25.07
C GLU A 361 15.06 10.00 25.75
N CYS A 362 14.51 9.06 24.97
CA CYS A 362 14.12 7.77 25.53
C CYS A 362 15.34 7.02 26.10
N GLN A 363 16.49 7.09 25.42
CA GLN A 363 17.72 6.44 25.88
C GLN A 363 18.24 7.04 27.19
N GLU A 364 18.33 8.36 27.27
CA GLU A 364 18.80 9.11 28.44
C GLU A 364 17.93 8.84 29.67
N ASP A 365 16.60 8.88 29.51
CA ASP A 365 15.65 8.66 30.59
C ASP A 365 15.36 7.17 30.87
N LYS A 366 15.94 6.27 30.07
CA LYS A 366 15.69 4.82 30.11
C LYS A 366 14.21 4.50 30.05
N CYS A 367 13.53 5.07 29.06
CA CYS A 367 12.12 4.80 28.83
C CYS A 367 11.88 3.32 28.49
N ASP A 368 10.70 2.79 28.85
CA ASP A 368 10.38 1.39 28.56
C ASP A 368 9.93 1.21 27.09
N TYR A 369 9.27 2.22 26.52
CA TYR A 369 8.84 2.22 25.12
C TYR A 369 8.83 3.62 24.50
N LEU A 370 9.20 3.72 23.22
CA LEU A 370 9.03 4.91 22.39
C LEU A 370 7.94 4.63 21.34
N PHE A 371 6.84 5.38 21.37
CA PHE A 371 5.77 5.33 20.40
C PHE A 371 5.86 6.54 19.47
N VAL A 372 6.27 6.31 18.22
CA VAL A 372 6.36 7.33 17.17
C VAL A 372 5.02 7.42 16.45
N ILE A 373 4.50 8.64 16.23
CA ILE A 373 3.22 8.88 15.55
C ILE A 373 3.28 10.16 14.71
N ASP A 374 3.06 10.05 13.40
CA ASP A 374 3.01 11.16 12.47
C ASP A 374 1.62 11.81 12.43
N SER A 375 1.55 13.07 12.02
CA SER A 375 0.32 13.89 12.00
C SER A 375 -0.82 13.31 11.16
N ILE A 376 -0.52 12.47 10.17
CA ILE A 376 -1.55 11.81 9.34
C ILE A 376 -2.22 10.61 10.02
N VAL A 377 -1.71 10.17 11.16
CA VAL A 377 -2.20 8.96 11.83
C VAL A 377 -3.37 9.29 12.74
N HIS A 378 -4.53 8.72 12.42
CA HIS A 378 -5.71 8.80 13.25
C HIS A 378 -5.92 7.49 14.02
N ILE A 379 -5.49 7.48 15.30
CA ILE A 379 -5.69 6.35 16.23
C ILE A 379 -7.17 6.33 16.67
N ASP A 380 -7.99 5.51 16.01
CA ASP A 380 -9.42 5.42 16.31
C ASP A 380 -9.72 4.53 17.52
N HIS A 381 -8.85 3.55 17.82
CA HIS A 381 -9.02 2.64 18.95
C HIS A 381 -8.21 3.11 20.18
N PRO A 382 -8.85 3.51 21.29
CA PRO A 382 -8.17 4.05 22.48
C PRO A 382 -7.12 3.12 23.10
N ASP A 383 -7.34 1.80 23.05
CA ASP A 383 -6.44 0.81 23.67
C ASP A 383 -5.26 0.40 22.77
N THR A 384 -5.02 1.11 21.66
CA THR A 384 -3.93 0.80 20.71
C THR A 384 -2.57 0.66 21.40
N LEU A 385 -2.22 1.58 22.30
CA LEU A 385 -0.93 1.54 22.98
C LEU A 385 -0.78 0.29 23.87
N ILE A 386 -1.82 -0.07 24.63
CA ILE A 386 -1.84 -1.28 25.47
C ILE A 386 -1.69 -2.52 24.59
N ALA A 387 -2.45 -2.60 23.49
CA ALA A 387 -2.36 -3.71 22.55
C ALA A 387 -0.92 -3.87 22.01
N LEU A 388 -0.29 -2.79 21.55
CA LEU A 388 1.08 -2.85 21.02
C LEU A 388 2.13 -3.25 22.08
N ILE A 389 2.02 -2.73 23.31
CA ILE A 389 2.89 -3.12 24.43
C ILE A 389 2.72 -4.61 24.74
N ASN A 390 1.47 -5.09 24.76
CA ASN A 390 1.17 -6.48 25.12
C ASN A 390 1.77 -7.50 24.14
N ILE A 391 1.92 -7.13 22.86
CA ILE A 391 2.58 -7.98 21.85
C ILE A 391 4.06 -8.21 22.23
N ASN A 392 4.71 -7.25 22.89
CA ASN A 392 6.08 -7.36 23.40
C ASN A 392 7.11 -7.75 22.32
N ARG A 393 7.32 -6.86 21.34
CA ARG A 393 8.29 -7.03 20.24
C ARG A 393 9.32 -5.90 20.25
N THR A 394 10.43 -6.12 19.55
CA THR A 394 11.50 -5.14 19.35
C THR A 394 10.95 -3.86 18.72
N VAL A 395 10.25 -4.00 17.58
CA VAL A 395 9.53 -2.93 16.92
C VAL A 395 8.20 -3.47 16.39
N VAL A 396 7.09 -2.79 16.70
CA VAL A 396 5.75 -3.18 16.22
C VAL A 396 4.92 -1.98 15.81
N ALA A 397 4.27 -2.07 14.66
CA ALA A 397 3.34 -1.09 14.12
C ALA A 397 1.90 -1.62 14.14
N PRO A 398 0.90 -0.79 14.48
CA PRO A 398 -0.48 -1.08 14.15
C PRO A 398 -0.68 -0.91 12.64
N MET A 399 -1.42 -1.82 11.99
CA MET A 399 -1.78 -1.66 10.59
C MET A 399 -2.81 -0.54 10.43
N LEU A 400 -2.46 0.46 9.63
CA LEU A 400 -3.28 1.63 9.33
C LEU A 400 -3.42 1.76 7.81
N LEU A 401 -4.64 1.99 7.34
CA LEU A 401 -4.96 2.13 5.92
C LEU A 401 -5.51 3.52 5.63
N ARG A 402 -5.26 4.04 4.42
CA ARG A 402 -6.08 5.14 3.89
C ARG A 402 -7.50 4.61 3.62
N PRO A 403 -8.57 5.23 4.15
CA PRO A 403 -9.93 4.73 3.99
C PRO A 403 -10.32 4.51 2.52
N GLY A 404 -10.82 3.31 2.19
CA GLY A 404 -11.25 2.96 0.83
C GLY A 404 -10.12 2.70 -0.17
N GLN A 405 -8.86 2.67 0.29
CA GLN A 405 -7.67 2.41 -0.53
C GLN A 405 -6.84 1.27 0.04
N THR A 406 -5.80 0.85 -0.70
CA THR A 406 -4.85 -0.18 -0.26
C THR A 406 -3.55 0.42 0.29
N TRP A 407 -3.37 1.73 0.23
CA TRP A 407 -2.22 2.42 0.81
C TRP A 407 -2.21 2.25 2.32
N SER A 408 -1.08 1.81 2.86
CA SER A 408 -0.90 1.46 4.27
C SER A 408 0.43 1.98 4.82
N ASN A 409 0.61 1.87 6.13
CA ASN A 409 1.82 2.29 6.82
C ASN A 409 2.92 1.20 6.88
N PHE A 410 2.92 0.23 5.96
CA PHE A 410 3.96 -0.78 5.86
C PHE A 410 4.19 -1.21 4.41
N TRP A 411 5.36 -1.76 4.12
CA TRP A 411 5.62 -2.44 2.84
C TRP A 411 5.77 -3.93 3.09
N GLY A 412 5.15 -4.75 2.24
CA GLY A 412 5.36 -6.19 2.28
C GLY A 412 6.72 -6.59 1.70
N ASP A 413 7.27 -5.79 0.78
CA ASP A 413 8.54 -6.05 0.14
C ASP A 413 9.30 -4.77 -0.27
N TYR A 414 10.56 -4.90 -0.68
CA TYR A 414 11.41 -3.82 -1.20
C TYR A 414 12.39 -4.29 -2.29
N SER A 415 12.78 -3.39 -3.20
CA SER A 415 13.77 -3.64 -4.27
C SER A 415 15.20 -3.62 -3.73
N ASP A 416 16.16 -4.05 -4.54
CA ASP A 416 17.58 -4.04 -4.16
C ASP A 416 18.11 -2.62 -3.91
N GLU A 417 17.51 -1.61 -4.57
CA GLU A 417 17.78 -0.19 -4.35
C GLU A 417 17.05 0.38 -3.12
N GLY A 418 16.23 -0.41 -2.44
CA GLY A 418 15.52 -0.02 -1.22
C GLY A 418 14.15 0.62 -1.43
N PHE A 419 13.58 0.55 -2.64
CA PHE A 419 12.25 1.12 -2.95
C PHE A 419 11.11 0.13 -2.68
N TYR A 420 9.90 0.64 -2.58
CA TYR A 420 8.68 -0.15 -2.38
C TYR A 420 8.53 -1.27 -3.42
N LEU A 421 8.25 -2.49 -2.94
CA LEU A 421 7.68 -3.57 -3.73
C LEU A 421 6.47 -4.17 -3.00
N ARG A 422 5.50 -4.66 -3.78
CA ARG A 422 4.34 -5.35 -3.21
C ARG A 422 4.65 -6.83 -3.02
N SER A 423 4.58 -7.32 -1.78
CA SER A 423 4.68 -8.76 -1.51
C SER A 423 3.44 -9.53 -2.02
N PRO A 424 3.57 -10.86 -2.25
CA PRO A 424 2.44 -11.71 -2.65
C PRO A 424 1.25 -11.69 -1.68
N ASP A 425 1.50 -11.51 -0.38
CA ASP A 425 0.52 -11.53 0.70
C ASP A 425 0.06 -10.15 1.18
N TYR A 426 0.57 -9.06 0.60
CA TYR A 426 0.20 -7.69 0.98
C TYR A 426 -1.33 -7.49 0.98
N MET A 427 -1.99 -7.94 -0.10
CA MET A 427 -3.45 -7.82 -0.23
C MET A 427 -4.21 -8.66 0.80
N ASP A 428 -3.63 -9.76 1.26
CA ASP A 428 -4.24 -10.57 2.32
C ASP A 428 -4.20 -9.86 3.67
N PHE A 429 -3.12 -9.12 3.95
CA PHE A 429 -2.97 -8.36 5.20
C PHE A 429 -3.90 -7.16 5.21
N VAL A 430 -3.90 -6.32 4.17
CA VAL A 430 -4.72 -5.09 4.11
C VAL A 430 -6.22 -5.38 4.05
N ASN A 431 -6.63 -6.50 3.44
CA ASN A 431 -8.04 -6.90 3.41
C ASN A 431 -8.46 -7.71 4.64
N TYR A 432 -7.57 -7.90 5.62
CA TYR A 432 -7.81 -8.74 6.81
C TYR A 432 -8.17 -10.20 6.48
N ASN A 433 -7.78 -10.71 5.31
CA ASN A 433 -7.92 -12.13 4.97
C ASN A 433 -6.99 -12.99 5.84
N LYS A 434 -5.80 -12.46 6.14
CA LYS A 434 -4.84 -13.04 7.07
C LYS A 434 -4.58 -12.05 8.19
N MET A 435 -5.13 -12.35 9.37
CA MET A 435 -4.90 -11.55 10.57
C MET A 435 -3.81 -12.17 11.44
N GLY A 436 -2.97 -11.33 12.04
CA GLY A 436 -1.86 -11.76 12.86
C GLY A 436 -0.81 -10.68 13.12
N LEU A 437 0.37 -11.16 13.49
CA LEU A 437 1.59 -10.40 13.63
C LEU A 437 2.58 -10.88 12.56
N PHE A 438 2.99 -9.98 11.66
CA PHE A 438 3.83 -10.34 10.51
C PHE A 438 5.12 -9.52 10.50
N ASN A 439 6.25 -10.19 10.31
CA ASN A 439 7.54 -9.54 10.05
C ASN A 439 7.52 -8.94 8.64
N VAL A 440 7.73 -7.63 8.56
CA VAL A 440 7.71 -6.85 7.32
C VAL A 440 8.98 -6.02 7.21
N PRO A 441 9.49 -5.77 5.99
CA PRO A 441 10.73 -5.04 5.81
C PRO A 441 10.62 -3.54 6.09
N HIS A 442 9.42 -2.96 6.09
CA HIS A 442 9.25 -1.52 6.27
C HIS A 442 7.96 -1.22 7.02
N ILE A 443 8.05 -0.28 7.97
CA ILE A 443 6.93 0.32 8.69
C ILE A 443 7.12 1.85 8.69
N ALA A 444 6.03 2.60 8.75
CA ALA A 444 6.06 4.05 8.75
C ALA A 444 4.93 4.61 9.64
N HIS A 445 4.97 5.91 9.87
CA HIS A 445 3.90 6.74 10.46
C HIS A 445 3.46 6.45 11.89
N ALA A 446 3.31 5.19 12.31
CA ALA A 446 3.02 4.81 13.68
C ALA A 446 3.68 3.48 14.04
N TYR A 447 4.53 3.50 15.07
CA TYR A 447 5.21 2.30 15.54
C TYR A 447 5.77 2.46 16.95
N LEU A 448 5.71 1.36 17.71
CA LEU A 448 6.22 1.24 19.06
C LEU A 448 7.58 0.53 19.03
N ILE A 449 8.60 1.16 19.61
CA ILE A 449 9.94 0.61 19.78
C ILE A 449 10.16 0.26 21.25
N ASN A 450 10.68 -0.94 21.50
CA ASN A 450 11.05 -1.37 22.85
C ASN A 450 12.27 -0.58 23.36
N GLY A 451 12.15 0.03 24.53
CA GLY A 451 13.22 0.82 25.15
C GLY A 451 14.47 0.01 25.48
N THR A 452 14.33 -1.28 25.82
CA THR A 452 15.48 -2.17 26.03
C THR A 452 16.28 -2.35 24.74
N PHE A 453 15.62 -2.43 23.60
CA PHE A 453 16.30 -2.46 22.30
C PHE A 453 17.05 -1.16 22.03
N LEU A 454 16.42 -0.01 22.31
CA LEU A 454 17.08 1.29 22.18
C LEU A 454 18.33 1.43 23.08
N GLN A 455 18.41 0.75 24.23
CA GLN A 455 19.62 0.78 25.06
C GLN A 455 20.82 0.03 24.44
N HIS A 456 20.58 -0.91 23.53
CA HIS A 456 21.62 -1.74 22.91
C HIS A 456 21.91 -1.36 21.46
N PHE A 457 20.95 -0.74 20.77
CA PHE A 457 21.05 -0.33 19.39
C PHE A 457 20.34 1.01 19.17
N THR A 458 20.96 1.90 18.40
CA THR A 458 20.38 3.20 18.05
C THR A 458 19.96 3.17 16.57
N PRO A 459 18.65 3.02 16.26
CA PRO A 459 18.13 3.20 14.92
C PRO A 459 18.49 4.60 14.37
N LYS A 460 18.72 4.68 13.06
CA LYS A 460 19.19 5.90 12.40
C LYS A 460 18.09 6.50 11.54
N TYR A 461 17.79 7.78 11.75
CA TYR A 461 16.88 8.55 10.87
C TYR A 461 17.62 9.50 9.94
N ILE A 462 18.83 9.91 10.30
CA ILE A 462 19.56 10.96 9.59
C ILE A 462 20.34 10.36 8.41
N ASP A 463 19.98 10.78 7.20
CA ASP A 463 20.69 10.55 5.95
C ASP A 463 20.41 11.70 4.98
N SER A 464 21.39 12.08 4.15
CA SER A 464 21.25 13.20 3.21
C SER A 464 20.48 12.83 1.94
N ALA A 465 20.38 11.54 1.60
CA ALA A 465 19.83 11.07 0.33
C ALA A 465 18.61 10.15 0.48
N ILE A 466 18.33 9.68 1.70
CA ILE A 466 17.30 8.69 1.99
C ILE A 466 16.27 9.30 2.92
N ASP A 467 15.00 9.06 2.61
CA ASP A 467 13.87 9.42 3.48
C ASP A 467 14.04 8.86 4.91
N PRO A 468 13.70 9.62 5.98
CA PRO A 468 13.91 9.18 7.36
C PRO A 468 13.23 7.85 7.72
N ASP A 469 12.03 7.57 7.21
CA ASP A 469 11.30 6.32 7.49
C ASP A 469 11.96 5.13 6.78
N VAL A 470 12.40 5.32 5.54
CA VAL A 470 13.19 4.30 4.83
C VAL A 470 14.51 4.04 5.54
N LYS A 471 15.17 5.11 6.02
CA LYS A 471 16.47 5.02 6.69
C LYS A 471 16.40 4.27 8.01
N VAL A 472 15.38 4.54 8.84
CA VAL A 472 15.24 3.84 10.12
C VAL A 472 14.99 2.35 9.88
N CYS A 473 14.11 2.01 8.94
CA CYS A 473 13.81 0.63 8.59
C CYS A 473 15.06 -0.10 8.07
N GLN A 474 15.82 0.55 7.17
CA GLN A 474 17.09 0.01 6.69
C GLN A 474 18.07 -0.26 7.84
N SER A 475 18.24 0.71 8.76
CA SER A 475 19.16 0.56 9.89
C SER A 475 18.81 -0.61 10.81
N ILE A 476 17.51 -0.86 11.03
CA ILE A 476 17.02 -1.98 11.84
C ILE A 476 17.27 -3.31 11.12
N ARG A 477 16.99 -3.40 9.82
CA ARG A 477 17.23 -4.61 9.00
C ARG A 477 18.71 -4.97 8.94
N ASP A 478 19.58 -3.99 8.69
CA ASP A 478 21.03 -4.18 8.60
C ASP A 478 21.63 -4.70 9.92
N ALA A 479 20.95 -4.42 11.04
CA ALA A 479 21.32 -4.90 12.37
C ALA A 479 20.70 -6.26 12.76
N GLY A 480 19.92 -6.89 11.88
CA GLY A 480 19.31 -8.22 12.10
C GLY A 480 18.09 -8.22 13.02
N TYR A 481 17.43 -7.08 13.18
CA TYR A 481 16.20 -6.94 13.97
C TYR A 481 14.96 -6.85 13.08
N PHE A 482 13.82 -7.24 13.61
CA PHE A 482 12.57 -7.32 12.86
C PHE A 482 11.65 -6.16 13.18
N MET A 483 10.84 -5.82 12.19
CA MET A 483 9.74 -4.87 12.30
C MET A 483 8.46 -5.64 12.07
N PHE A 484 7.55 -5.57 13.02
CA PHE A 484 6.30 -6.30 12.94
C PHE A 484 5.13 -5.38 12.61
N ILE A 485 4.24 -5.81 11.72
CA ILE A 485 2.93 -5.20 11.52
C ILE A 485 1.86 -6.07 12.20
N ASN A 486 0.97 -5.47 12.98
CA ASN A 486 -0.17 -6.16 13.57
C ASN A 486 -1.48 -5.66 12.98
N ASN A 487 -2.33 -6.60 12.53
CA ASN A 487 -3.65 -6.31 11.98
C ASN A 487 -4.77 -7.12 12.68
N GLU A 488 -4.55 -7.56 13.93
CA GLU A 488 -5.56 -8.31 14.69
C GLU A 488 -6.68 -7.42 15.24
N MET A 489 -6.52 -6.10 15.14
CA MET A 489 -7.55 -5.10 15.49
C MET A 489 -7.62 -3.99 14.44
N ASN A 490 -8.76 -3.30 14.40
CA ASN A 490 -8.87 -2.04 13.67
C ASN A 490 -8.37 -0.90 14.55
N TYR A 491 -7.09 -0.55 14.41
CA TYR A 491 -6.42 0.46 15.24
C TYR A 491 -6.80 1.90 14.88
N GLY A 492 -7.10 2.17 13.62
CA GLY A 492 -7.21 3.51 13.10
C GLY A 492 -7.10 3.58 11.59
N HIS A 493 -6.73 4.76 11.09
CA HIS A 493 -6.55 5.00 9.65
C HIS A 493 -5.54 6.11 9.39
N LEU A 494 -5.17 6.26 8.12
CA LEU A 494 -4.32 7.33 7.63
C LEU A 494 -5.16 8.39 6.91
N ILE A 495 -4.88 9.65 7.23
CA ILE A 495 -5.32 10.81 6.45
C ILE A 495 -4.47 10.91 5.19
N ASP A 496 -5.08 11.40 4.11
CA ASP A 496 -4.39 11.76 2.88
C ASP A 496 -4.04 13.26 2.90
N PRO A 497 -2.77 13.64 3.09
CA PRO A 497 -2.35 15.04 3.14
C PRO A 497 -2.12 15.64 1.74
N GLU A 498 -2.26 14.85 0.66
CA GLU A 498 -1.92 15.28 -0.68
C GLU A 498 -2.80 16.45 -1.12
N ASN A 499 -2.14 17.50 -1.63
CA ASN A 499 -2.78 18.72 -2.12
C ASN A 499 -3.56 19.53 -1.05
N PHE A 500 -3.29 19.33 0.25
CA PHE A 500 -3.91 20.11 1.32
C PHE A 500 -3.53 21.60 1.20
N ASN A 501 -4.49 22.43 0.78
CA ASN A 501 -4.24 23.83 0.44
C ASN A 501 -4.45 24.78 1.64
N ILE A 502 -3.37 25.02 2.38
CA ILE A 502 -3.36 25.94 3.53
C ILE A 502 -3.55 27.43 3.20
N SER A 503 -3.60 27.82 1.91
CA SER A 503 -3.88 29.20 1.52
C SER A 503 -5.37 29.58 1.56
N LEU A 504 -6.25 28.57 1.66
CA LEU A 504 -7.69 28.77 1.76
C LEU A 504 -8.09 29.28 3.15
N THR A 505 -9.22 29.99 3.24
CA THR A 505 -9.75 30.50 4.53
C THR A 505 -10.14 29.37 5.50
N GLN A 506 -10.65 28.27 4.96
CA GLN A 506 -11.09 27.09 5.71
C GLN A 506 -10.66 25.82 4.95
N PRO A 507 -9.36 25.48 4.95
CA PRO A 507 -8.80 24.42 4.10
C PRO A 507 -9.50 23.06 4.26
N GLU A 508 -9.78 22.63 5.49
CA GLU A 508 -10.39 21.30 5.73
C GLU A 508 -11.80 21.14 5.16
N LEU A 509 -12.50 22.24 4.88
CA LEU A 509 -13.84 22.17 4.28
C LEU A 509 -13.77 21.67 2.82
N TYR A 510 -12.61 21.80 2.16
CA TYR A 510 -12.32 21.32 0.80
C TYR A 510 -11.81 19.87 0.78
N GLU A 511 -11.59 19.23 1.94
CA GLU A 511 -10.99 17.89 2.02
C GLU A 511 -11.98 16.73 1.79
N ILE A 512 -13.20 17.02 1.29
CA ILE A 512 -14.26 16.00 1.14
C ILE A 512 -13.90 14.89 0.15
N PHE A 513 -12.97 15.12 -0.78
CA PHE A 513 -12.56 14.12 -1.77
C PHE A 513 -11.50 13.15 -1.25
N ASN A 514 -10.50 13.69 -0.54
CA ASN A 514 -9.34 12.92 -0.08
C ASN A 514 -9.64 12.25 1.26
N ASN A 515 -10.41 12.91 2.13
CA ASN A 515 -10.59 12.54 3.52
C ASN A 515 -12.09 12.48 3.90
N VAL A 516 -12.89 11.77 3.09
CA VAL A 516 -14.37 11.72 3.21
C VAL A 516 -14.82 11.30 4.62
N LYS A 517 -14.13 10.32 5.23
CA LYS A 517 -14.46 9.79 6.56
C LYS A 517 -14.39 10.90 7.63
N ASP A 518 -13.26 11.60 7.67
CA ASP A 518 -12.98 12.64 8.66
C ASP A 518 -13.78 13.92 8.38
N TRP A 519 -13.93 14.26 7.09
CA TRP A 519 -14.80 15.35 6.66
C TRP A 519 -16.24 15.12 7.14
N LYS A 520 -16.78 13.92 6.94
CA LYS A 520 -18.14 13.58 7.41
C LYS A 520 -18.25 13.62 8.92
N ALA A 521 -17.25 13.10 9.64
CA ALA A 521 -17.24 13.10 11.09
C ALA A 521 -17.26 14.53 11.67
N ARG A 522 -16.59 15.47 11.02
CA ARG A 522 -16.55 16.88 11.42
C ARG A 522 -17.78 17.66 10.96
N TYR A 523 -18.20 17.48 9.71
CA TYR A 523 -19.09 18.42 9.04
C TYR A 523 -20.53 17.96 8.84
N LEU A 524 -20.86 16.67 9.04
CA LEU A 524 -22.26 16.24 9.02
C LEU A 524 -22.99 16.61 10.32
N HIS A 525 -24.28 16.90 10.20
CA HIS A 525 -25.12 17.05 11.38
C HIS A 525 -25.17 15.72 12.16
N PRO A 526 -25.05 15.70 13.51
CA PRO A 526 -25.04 14.45 14.29
C PRO A 526 -26.27 13.55 14.08
N ASP A 527 -27.43 14.16 13.84
CA ASP A 527 -28.69 13.45 13.55
C ASP A 527 -28.91 13.10 12.07
N TYR A 528 -27.99 13.42 11.16
CA TYR A 528 -28.13 13.09 9.73
C TYR A 528 -28.35 11.59 9.51
N GLN A 529 -27.55 10.75 10.17
CA GLN A 529 -27.64 9.29 10.00
C GLN A 529 -29.00 8.72 10.41
N LYS A 530 -29.65 9.31 11.42
CA LYS A 530 -31.01 8.92 11.86
C LYS A 530 -32.03 9.11 10.75
N SER A 531 -31.83 10.10 9.88
CA SER A 531 -32.72 10.37 8.74
C SER A 531 -32.65 9.27 7.67
N LEU A 532 -31.54 8.54 7.59
CA LEU A 532 -31.34 7.44 6.63
C LEU A 532 -31.87 6.09 7.11
N GLU A 533 -32.24 5.95 8.39
CA GLU A 533 -32.78 4.69 8.91
C GLU A 533 -34.03 4.26 8.13
N PRO A 534 -34.24 2.96 7.83
CA PRO A 534 -35.35 2.51 6.97
C PRO A 534 -36.74 3.00 7.39
N ASN A 535 -36.97 3.12 8.71
CA ASN A 535 -38.26 3.53 9.29
C ASN A 535 -38.32 5.03 9.68
N ALA A 536 -37.25 5.80 9.47
CA ALA A 536 -37.26 7.21 9.83
C ALA A 536 -38.19 8.00 8.91
N THR A 537 -39.10 8.76 9.52
CA THR A 537 -39.99 9.69 8.82
C THR A 537 -39.32 11.06 8.77
N ILE A 538 -39.10 11.58 7.56
CA ILE A 538 -38.55 12.93 7.38
C ILE A 538 -39.65 13.95 7.65
N GLU A 539 -39.35 15.00 8.41
CA GLU A 539 -40.33 16.03 8.73
C GLU A 539 -40.84 16.71 7.46
N GLN A 540 -42.13 17.01 7.42
CA GLN A 540 -42.78 17.61 6.25
C GLN A 540 -43.60 18.83 6.69
N PRO A 541 -42.95 19.98 6.97
CA PRO A 541 -43.63 21.17 7.51
C PRO A 541 -44.73 21.74 6.60
N CYS A 542 -44.62 21.55 5.29
CA CYS A 542 -45.66 21.84 4.31
C CYS A 542 -45.79 20.64 3.37
N THR A 543 -46.95 20.45 2.72
CA THR A 543 -47.15 19.37 1.74
C THR A 543 -46.03 19.39 0.70
N ASP A 544 -45.34 18.25 0.54
CA ASP A 544 -44.19 18.01 -0.35
C ASP A 544 -42.97 18.92 -0.11
N VAL A 545 -42.86 19.50 1.08
CA VAL A 545 -41.67 20.22 1.56
C VAL A 545 -41.08 19.43 2.71
N TYR A 546 -39.95 18.77 2.47
CA TYR A 546 -39.26 17.95 3.45
C TYR A 546 -38.19 18.74 4.19
N TRP A 547 -37.95 18.42 5.45
CA TRP A 547 -37.00 19.13 6.31
C TRP A 547 -36.17 18.15 7.11
N PHE A 548 -34.85 18.19 6.95
CA PHE A 548 -33.95 17.20 7.53
C PHE A 548 -32.64 17.84 8.05
N PRO A 549 -32.01 17.25 9.08
CA PRO A 549 -30.68 17.65 9.53
C PRO A 549 -29.66 17.30 8.45
N PHE A 550 -28.79 18.25 8.08
CA PHE A 550 -27.89 18.09 6.94
C PHE A 550 -26.42 18.30 7.33
N LEU A 551 -26.02 19.55 7.61
CA LEU A 551 -24.64 19.91 7.91
C LEU A 551 -24.52 20.44 9.34
N SER A 552 -23.34 20.27 9.94
CA SER A 552 -23.05 20.70 11.31
C SER A 552 -23.05 22.22 11.46
N GLU A 553 -23.14 22.68 12.70
CA GLU A 553 -22.90 24.09 13.02
C GLU A 553 -21.50 24.52 12.57
N GLU A 554 -20.46 23.72 12.83
CA GLU A 554 -19.08 24.02 12.42
C GLU A 554 -18.97 24.21 10.89
N PHE A 555 -19.60 23.35 10.09
CA PHE A 555 -19.64 23.54 8.63
C PHE A 555 -20.24 24.90 8.28
N THR A 556 -21.42 25.20 8.82
CA THR A 556 -22.16 26.42 8.46
C THR A 556 -21.41 27.70 8.86
N GLU A 557 -20.68 27.67 9.99
CA GLU A 557 -19.82 28.76 10.46
C GLU A 557 -18.62 28.96 9.52
N SER A 558 -17.90 27.88 9.21
CA SER A 558 -16.78 27.92 8.28
C SER A 558 -17.23 28.37 6.90
N PHE A 559 -18.39 27.93 6.44
CA PHE A 559 -18.93 28.29 5.14
C PHE A 559 -19.29 29.77 5.04
N ILE A 560 -19.93 30.35 6.08
CA ILE A 560 -20.15 31.80 6.16
C ILE A 560 -18.80 32.54 6.14
N ASN A 561 -17.80 32.05 6.88
CA ASN A 561 -16.48 32.68 6.92
C ASN A 561 -15.80 32.74 5.53
N ILE A 562 -15.93 31.69 4.71
CA ILE A 562 -15.44 31.69 3.32
C ILE A 562 -16.12 32.81 2.53
N MET A 563 -17.45 32.91 2.60
CA MET A 563 -18.23 33.89 1.84
C MET A 563 -17.92 35.33 2.26
N GLU A 564 -17.83 35.58 3.57
CA GLU A 564 -17.50 36.91 4.12
C GLU A 564 -16.03 37.29 3.94
N THR A 565 -15.12 36.32 3.82
CA THR A 565 -13.72 36.59 3.46
C THR A 565 -13.58 36.93 1.97
N TYR A 566 -14.31 36.22 1.09
CA TYR A 566 -14.36 36.55 -0.34
C TYR A 566 -15.01 37.91 -0.58
N ASN A 567 -16.11 38.22 0.12
CA ASN A 567 -16.78 39.52 0.22
C ASN A 567 -17.17 40.22 -1.10
N ILE A 568 -17.27 39.50 -2.21
CA ILE A 568 -17.76 40.04 -3.49
C ILE A 568 -19.18 39.55 -3.69
N TRP A 569 -20.15 40.26 -3.11
CA TRP A 569 -21.60 39.95 -3.19
C TRP A 569 -22.28 40.66 -4.37
N SER A 570 -23.27 40.02 -5.01
CA SER A 570 -23.88 40.49 -6.28
C SER A 570 -24.56 41.87 -6.21
N GLY A 571 -25.09 42.26 -5.06
CA GLY A 571 -25.94 43.44 -4.91
C GLY A 571 -27.40 43.22 -5.33
N ALA A 572 -27.83 41.98 -5.59
CA ALA A 572 -29.16 41.63 -6.09
C ALA A 572 -29.52 42.35 -7.40
N LEU A 573 -28.56 42.45 -8.31
CA LEU A 573 -28.73 43.07 -9.63
C LEU A 573 -29.10 42.01 -10.67
N HIS A 574 -30.02 42.35 -11.57
CA HIS A 574 -30.39 41.47 -12.69
C HIS A 574 -29.24 41.19 -13.66
N GLN A 575 -28.29 42.12 -13.78
CA GLN A 575 -27.09 41.94 -14.59
C GLN A 575 -25.94 41.57 -13.67
N ASP A 576 -25.39 40.39 -13.87
CA ASP A 576 -24.26 39.90 -13.10
C ASP A 576 -23.20 39.28 -14.01
N VAL A 577 -22.16 40.07 -14.27
CA VAL A 577 -21.02 39.68 -15.13
C VAL A 577 -20.20 38.52 -14.55
N ARG A 578 -20.44 38.14 -13.29
CA ARG A 578 -19.79 37.01 -12.63
C ARG A 578 -20.46 35.68 -13.01
N LEU A 579 -21.65 35.72 -13.61
CA LEU A 579 -22.40 34.56 -14.07
C LEU A 579 -22.16 34.26 -15.55
N ALA A 580 -22.16 32.98 -15.91
CA ALA A 580 -22.21 32.56 -17.31
C ALA A 580 -23.57 32.96 -17.91
N GLY A 581 -23.57 33.87 -18.89
CA GLY A 581 -24.79 34.45 -19.51
C GLY A 581 -25.21 35.83 -18.96
N GLY A 582 -24.59 36.32 -17.88
CA GLY A 582 -24.68 37.72 -17.46
C GLY A 582 -26.02 38.22 -16.91
N TYR A 583 -27.05 37.36 -16.79
CA TYR A 583 -28.40 37.78 -16.41
C TYR A 583 -29.10 36.80 -15.45
N GLU A 584 -29.73 37.34 -14.40
CA GLU A 584 -30.49 36.60 -13.41
C GLU A 584 -31.97 37.04 -13.38
N ASN A 585 -32.88 36.10 -13.62
CA ASN A 585 -34.33 36.37 -13.72
C ASN A 585 -34.95 36.81 -12.38
N VAL A 586 -34.39 36.34 -11.28
CA VAL A 586 -34.85 36.63 -9.91
C VAL A 586 -33.62 36.89 -9.04
N PRO A 587 -33.07 38.11 -9.05
CA PRO A 587 -31.73 38.35 -8.52
C PRO A 587 -31.66 38.26 -6.99
N THR A 588 -30.62 37.64 -6.48
CA THR A 588 -30.31 37.56 -5.04
C THR A 588 -28.95 38.17 -4.72
N ASP A 589 -28.75 38.72 -3.51
CA ASP A 589 -27.43 39.17 -3.03
C ASP A 589 -26.61 37.95 -2.62
N ASP A 590 -25.79 37.45 -3.55
CA ASP A 590 -25.21 36.11 -3.44
C ASP A 590 -23.75 35.99 -3.91
N ILE A 591 -23.21 34.81 -3.56
CA ILE A 591 -21.92 34.28 -4.01
C ILE A 591 -22.14 32.83 -4.48
N HIS A 592 -21.78 32.55 -5.72
CA HIS A 592 -21.83 31.22 -6.31
C HIS A 592 -20.64 30.37 -5.92
N MET A 593 -20.84 29.05 -5.84
CA MET A 593 -19.79 28.11 -5.46
C MET A 593 -18.60 28.11 -6.43
N THR A 594 -18.83 28.44 -7.70
CA THR A 594 -17.76 28.60 -8.70
C THR A 594 -16.82 29.76 -8.40
N GLN A 595 -17.28 30.78 -7.66
CA GLN A 595 -16.48 31.97 -7.33
C GLN A 595 -15.51 31.73 -6.17
N VAL A 596 -15.78 30.69 -5.37
CA VAL A 596 -14.97 30.29 -4.21
C VAL A 596 -14.39 28.88 -4.39
N ASP A 597 -14.36 28.38 -5.62
CA ASP A 597 -13.82 27.07 -6.00
C ASP A 597 -14.43 25.87 -5.22
N PHE A 598 -15.70 26.01 -4.83
CA PHE A 598 -16.41 25.01 -4.03
C PHE A 598 -17.47 24.23 -4.82
N GLN A 599 -17.58 24.47 -6.13
CA GLN A 599 -18.64 23.88 -6.97
C GLN A 599 -18.56 22.35 -7.00
N GLU A 600 -17.40 21.77 -7.30
CA GLU A 600 -17.24 20.31 -7.37
C GLU A 600 -17.40 19.66 -5.99
N HIS A 601 -16.87 20.30 -4.94
CA HIS A 601 -17.04 19.88 -3.55
C HIS A 601 -18.52 19.82 -3.17
N TRP A 602 -19.28 20.85 -3.53
CA TRP A 602 -20.72 20.90 -3.28
C TRP A 602 -21.48 19.85 -4.08
N LEU A 603 -21.15 19.63 -5.36
CA LEU A 603 -21.76 18.56 -6.16
C LEU A 603 -21.51 17.18 -5.56
N PHE A 604 -20.33 16.94 -4.98
CA PHE A 604 -20.05 15.72 -4.23
C PHE A 604 -20.94 15.60 -3.00
N ILE A 605 -21.11 16.67 -2.22
CA ILE A 605 -22.05 16.73 -1.09
C ILE A 605 -23.47 16.37 -1.55
N LEU A 606 -23.93 16.94 -2.67
CA LEU A 606 -25.25 16.62 -3.21
C LEU A 606 -25.39 15.14 -3.56
N ARG A 607 -24.37 14.56 -4.19
CA ARG A 607 -24.38 13.15 -4.62
C ARG A 607 -24.35 12.19 -3.44
N ASP A 608 -23.45 12.42 -2.51
CA ASP A 608 -23.11 11.47 -1.46
C ASP A 608 -23.95 11.64 -0.18
N ILE A 609 -24.47 12.85 0.06
CA ILE A 609 -25.20 13.21 1.29
C ILE A 609 -26.66 13.59 0.99
N VAL A 610 -26.96 14.38 -0.04
CA VAL A 610 -28.36 14.78 -0.30
C VAL A 610 -29.15 13.70 -1.03
N GLN A 611 -28.55 13.05 -2.03
CA GLN A 611 -29.23 12.08 -2.89
C GLN A 611 -29.86 10.90 -2.12
N PRO A 612 -29.24 10.33 -1.06
CA PRO A 612 -29.87 9.27 -0.26
C PRO A 612 -31.19 9.72 0.40
N ILE A 613 -31.24 10.94 0.92
CA ILE A 613 -32.46 11.52 1.51
C ILE A 613 -33.49 11.82 0.41
N GLN A 614 -33.03 12.38 -0.71
CA GLN A 614 -33.87 12.68 -1.87
C GLN A 614 -34.59 11.41 -2.35
N GLN A 615 -33.88 10.30 -2.56
CA GLN A 615 -34.46 9.06 -3.08
C GLN A 615 -35.50 8.47 -2.11
N LYS A 616 -35.31 8.72 -0.80
CA LYS A 616 -36.24 8.30 0.24
C LYS A 616 -37.55 9.09 0.20
N VAL A 617 -37.48 10.42 0.04
CA VAL A 617 -38.68 11.28 0.10
C VAL A 617 -39.39 11.42 -1.25
N PHE A 618 -38.66 11.32 -2.37
CA PHE A 618 -39.21 11.30 -3.73
C PHE A 618 -39.01 9.93 -4.35
N THR A 619 -39.77 8.95 -3.85
CA THR A 619 -39.70 7.57 -4.32
C THR A 619 -39.92 7.48 -5.83
N GLY A 620 -39.01 6.80 -6.54
CA GLY A 620 -39.05 6.65 -7.99
C GLY A 620 -38.31 7.75 -8.77
N TYR A 621 -37.81 8.80 -8.11
CA TYR A 621 -36.93 9.78 -8.74
C TYR A 621 -35.44 9.45 -8.47
N PHE A 622 -34.65 9.37 -9.54
CA PHE A 622 -33.22 9.07 -9.51
C PHE A 622 -32.45 9.91 -10.53
N SER A 623 -31.33 10.51 -10.11
CA SER A 623 -30.44 11.30 -10.97
C SER A 623 -29.00 11.21 -10.48
N ASP A 624 -28.13 10.50 -11.22
CA ASP A 624 -26.69 10.34 -10.91
C ASP A 624 -25.80 10.63 -12.14
N PRO A 625 -24.82 11.56 -12.06
CA PRO A 625 -24.59 12.49 -10.95
C PRO A 625 -25.74 13.50 -10.83
N PRO A 626 -26.03 14.01 -9.62
CA PRO A 626 -26.94 15.14 -9.49
C PRO A 626 -26.36 16.32 -10.27
N LYS A 627 -27.20 16.97 -11.08
CA LYS A 627 -26.79 18.17 -11.82
C LYS A 627 -27.35 19.37 -11.09
N ALA A 628 -26.48 20.29 -10.68
CA ALA A 628 -26.88 21.57 -10.12
C ALA A 628 -25.92 22.66 -10.61
N VAL A 629 -26.40 23.47 -11.55
CA VAL A 629 -25.59 24.57 -12.13
C VAL A 629 -25.60 25.79 -11.22
N LEU A 630 -26.70 26.01 -10.49
CA LEU A 630 -26.85 27.14 -9.60
C LEU A 630 -26.77 26.66 -8.15
N ASN A 631 -25.57 26.80 -7.58
CA ASN A 631 -25.27 26.59 -6.16
C ASN A 631 -24.68 27.88 -5.63
N PHE A 632 -25.35 28.51 -4.67
CA PHE A 632 -24.97 29.84 -4.21
C PHE A 632 -25.45 30.11 -2.78
N VAL A 633 -24.67 30.88 -2.04
CA VAL A 633 -25.06 31.38 -0.73
C VAL A 633 -25.70 32.75 -0.90
N VAL A 634 -26.91 32.92 -0.36
CA VAL A 634 -27.64 34.18 -0.35
C VAL A 634 -27.54 34.83 1.02
N ARG A 635 -27.41 36.16 1.02
CA ARG A 635 -27.41 36.99 2.23
C ARG A 635 -28.56 38.00 2.22
N TYR A 636 -29.46 37.90 3.20
CA TYR A 636 -30.56 38.85 3.37
C TYR A 636 -30.31 39.81 4.53
N MET A 637 -30.52 41.11 4.29
CA MET A 637 -30.36 42.20 5.26
C MET A 637 -31.48 43.24 5.13
N PRO A 638 -31.94 43.87 6.23
CA PRO A 638 -33.02 44.86 6.21
C PRO A 638 -32.78 46.07 5.32
N ASP A 639 -31.52 46.49 5.21
CA ASP A 639 -31.03 47.70 4.52
C ASP A 639 -30.51 47.43 3.10
N ARG A 640 -30.46 46.16 2.67
CA ARG A 640 -30.07 45.72 1.33
C ARG A 640 -31.22 44.93 0.69
N GLN A 641 -31.02 43.65 0.41
CA GLN A 641 -32.11 42.77 -0.01
C GLN A 641 -32.69 42.06 1.22
N LYS A 642 -33.89 42.46 1.65
CA LYS A 642 -34.53 41.89 2.85
C LYS A 642 -35.46 40.71 2.59
N SER A 643 -35.95 40.57 1.36
CA SER A 643 -36.97 39.60 0.97
C SER A 643 -36.78 39.19 -0.49
N LEU A 644 -37.42 38.08 -0.90
CA LEU A 644 -37.46 37.62 -2.27
C LEU A 644 -38.91 37.44 -2.71
N ARG A 645 -39.30 38.03 -3.84
CA ARG A 645 -40.68 37.97 -4.35
C ARG A 645 -41.09 36.52 -4.68
N ALA A 646 -42.40 36.26 -4.76
CA ALA A 646 -42.91 34.96 -5.16
C ALA A 646 -42.40 34.53 -6.56
N HIS A 647 -41.81 33.34 -6.66
CA HIS A 647 -41.26 32.78 -7.89
C HIS A 647 -41.22 31.24 -7.87
N HIS A 648 -40.89 30.65 -9.03
CA HIS A 648 -40.54 29.25 -9.16
C HIS A 648 -39.03 29.12 -9.41
N ASP A 649 -38.44 28.04 -8.93
CA ASP A 649 -37.05 27.74 -9.19
C ASP A 649 -36.88 27.07 -10.55
N ALA A 650 -35.72 27.30 -11.17
CA ALA A 650 -35.32 26.62 -12.39
C ALA A 650 -34.75 25.21 -12.11
N SER A 651 -35.44 24.42 -11.28
CA SER A 651 -34.98 23.10 -10.79
C SER A 651 -36.11 22.06 -10.81
N THR A 652 -35.74 20.77 -10.81
CA THR A 652 -36.68 19.69 -10.51
C THR A 652 -37.04 19.72 -9.02
N TYR A 653 -36.02 19.78 -8.17
CA TYR A 653 -36.14 20.04 -6.74
C TYR A 653 -35.04 21.00 -6.28
N THR A 654 -35.31 21.67 -5.18
CA THR A 654 -34.46 22.70 -4.60
C THR A 654 -34.05 22.29 -3.19
N ILE A 655 -32.79 22.55 -2.84
CA ILE A 655 -32.30 22.48 -1.46
C ILE A 655 -32.07 23.89 -0.94
N ASN A 656 -32.64 24.17 0.24
CA ASN A 656 -32.45 25.42 0.97
C ASN A 656 -31.95 25.12 2.39
N LEU A 657 -30.65 25.27 2.60
CA LEU A 657 -29.96 25.04 3.86
C LEU A 657 -29.83 26.35 4.64
N ALA A 658 -30.33 26.38 5.87
CA ALA A 658 -30.10 27.51 6.76
C ALA A 658 -28.68 27.46 7.37
N LEU A 659 -27.94 28.57 7.26
CA LEU A 659 -26.54 28.65 7.71
C LEU A 659 -26.38 29.31 9.08
N ASN A 660 -27.36 30.09 9.55
CA ASN A 660 -27.30 30.78 10.84
C ASN A 660 -28.66 30.88 11.56
N ASP A 661 -28.66 31.36 12.80
CA ASP A 661 -29.74 31.18 13.76
C ASP A 661 -30.78 32.31 13.77
N VAL A 662 -32.06 31.94 13.67
CA VAL A 662 -33.19 32.86 13.88
C VAL A 662 -33.23 33.29 15.35
N GLY A 663 -33.42 34.60 15.59
CA GLY A 663 -33.51 35.20 16.92
C GLY A 663 -32.15 35.53 17.56
N LYS A 664 -31.05 34.95 17.05
CA LYS A 664 -29.68 35.25 17.48
C LYS A 664 -28.96 36.11 16.44
N ASP A 665 -28.93 35.67 15.19
CA ASP A 665 -28.20 36.34 14.10
C ASP A 665 -29.10 37.22 13.24
N TYR A 666 -30.40 36.90 13.16
CA TYR A 666 -31.41 37.70 12.46
C TYR A 666 -32.83 37.55 13.03
N GLU A 667 -33.72 38.51 12.77
CA GLU A 667 -35.15 38.45 13.12
C GLU A 667 -36.03 38.55 11.86
N GLY A 668 -37.18 37.85 11.86
CA GLY A 668 -38.03 37.72 10.67
C GLY A 668 -37.51 36.64 9.71
N GLY A 669 -37.77 36.77 8.42
CA GLY A 669 -37.35 35.79 7.42
C GLY A 669 -38.22 34.53 7.35
N GLY A 670 -37.68 33.50 6.71
CA GLY A 670 -38.38 32.26 6.40
C GLY A 670 -38.69 32.08 4.91
N CYS A 671 -39.48 31.05 4.60
CA CYS A 671 -39.98 30.76 3.26
C CYS A 671 -41.49 30.53 3.34
N ARG A 672 -42.26 31.18 2.46
CA ARG A 672 -43.71 30.94 2.35
C ARG A 672 -44.03 30.29 1.01
N PHE A 673 -44.75 29.18 1.08
CA PHE A 673 -45.29 28.45 -0.05
C PHE A 673 -46.71 28.93 -0.33
N VAL A 674 -46.85 29.73 -1.39
CA VAL A 674 -48.06 30.52 -1.69
C VAL A 674 -49.25 29.60 -1.95
N ARG A 675 -49.06 28.54 -2.75
CA ARG A 675 -50.13 27.60 -3.10
C ARG A 675 -50.62 26.78 -1.91
N GLN A 676 -49.71 26.39 -1.03
CA GLN A 676 -49.97 25.61 0.17
C GLN A 676 -50.49 26.48 1.32
N ASN A 677 -50.42 27.82 1.19
CA ASN A 677 -50.63 28.79 2.26
C ASN A 677 -49.90 28.40 3.56
N CYS A 678 -48.65 27.94 3.40
CA CYS A 678 -47.83 27.39 4.47
C CYS A 678 -46.51 28.14 4.54
N SER A 679 -46.01 28.40 5.74
CA SER A 679 -44.76 29.15 5.96
C SER A 679 -43.83 28.38 6.90
N VAL A 680 -42.55 28.34 6.55
CA VAL A 680 -41.47 27.86 7.40
C VAL A 680 -40.68 29.09 7.87
N LEU A 681 -40.92 29.52 9.11
CA LEU A 681 -40.37 30.76 9.67
C LEU A 681 -39.07 30.53 10.45
N SER A 682 -39.09 29.57 11.37
CA SER A 682 -37.98 29.26 12.28
C SER A 682 -37.03 28.22 11.67
N THR A 683 -36.37 28.57 10.56
CA THR A 683 -35.40 27.65 9.95
C THR A 683 -34.25 27.38 10.92
N ARG A 684 -33.89 26.09 11.05
CA ARG A 684 -32.91 25.55 11.99
C ARG A 684 -31.55 25.55 11.30
N ARG A 685 -30.54 26.14 11.92
CA ARG A 685 -29.16 26.13 11.41
C ARG A 685 -28.71 24.69 11.14
N GLY A 686 -28.07 24.46 10.00
CA GLY A 686 -27.60 23.14 9.60
C GLY A 686 -28.69 22.21 9.04
N TRP A 687 -29.96 22.63 9.03
CA TRP A 687 -31.07 21.86 8.45
C TRP A 687 -31.42 22.38 7.05
N ALA A 688 -31.81 21.44 6.19
CA ALA A 688 -32.14 21.71 4.80
C ALA A 688 -33.62 21.44 4.50
N LEU A 689 -34.27 22.40 3.84
CA LEU A 689 -35.55 22.19 3.17
C LEU A 689 -35.31 21.58 1.79
N MET A 690 -36.11 20.59 1.41
CA MET A 690 -36.15 19.98 0.10
C MET A 690 -37.57 20.05 -0.46
N GLN A 691 -37.73 20.69 -1.61
CA GLN A 691 -39.04 20.97 -2.23
C GLN A 691 -38.95 20.82 -3.77
N PRO A 692 -40.04 20.49 -4.47
CA PRO A 692 -40.09 20.64 -5.93
C PRO A 692 -39.86 22.09 -6.37
N GLY A 693 -39.09 22.33 -7.43
CA GLY A 693 -38.75 23.69 -7.88
C GLY A 693 -39.78 24.33 -8.82
N ARG A 694 -40.39 23.51 -9.69
CA ARG A 694 -41.31 23.95 -10.75
C ARG A 694 -42.77 23.62 -10.42
N LEU A 695 -43.70 24.35 -11.06
CA LEU A 695 -45.15 24.13 -11.12
C LEU A 695 -45.93 24.23 -9.79
N THR A 696 -45.51 23.52 -8.75
CA THR A 696 -46.32 23.28 -7.54
C THR A 696 -45.94 24.12 -6.33
N HIS A 697 -44.69 24.56 -6.23
CA HIS A 697 -44.18 25.25 -5.04
C HIS A 697 -43.77 26.69 -5.38
N LEU A 698 -44.76 27.48 -5.82
CA LEU A 698 -44.58 28.94 -5.92
C LEU A 698 -44.30 29.46 -4.51
N HIS A 699 -43.13 30.05 -4.29
CA HIS A 699 -42.68 30.41 -2.96
C HIS A 699 -42.02 31.79 -2.92
N GLU A 700 -42.04 32.42 -1.75
CA GLU A 700 -41.44 33.74 -1.49
C GLU A 700 -40.52 33.70 -0.25
N GLY A 701 -39.44 34.47 -0.32
CA GLY A 701 -38.55 34.72 0.81
C GLY A 701 -39.09 35.85 1.68
N LEU A 702 -39.52 35.51 2.90
CA LEU A 702 -40.14 36.48 3.81
C LEU A 702 -39.11 37.53 4.30
N PRO A 703 -39.56 38.74 4.65
CA PRO A 703 -38.66 39.84 4.98
C PRO A 703 -37.87 39.60 6.28
N VAL A 704 -36.55 39.74 6.19
CA VAL A 704 -35.66 39.90 7.35
C VAL A 704 -35.82 41.33 7.88
N THR A 705 -36.04 41.44 9.18
CA THR A 705 -36.35 42.72 9.86
C THR A 705 -35.18 43.26 10.66
N LYS A 706 -34.24 42.41 11.05
CA LYS A 706 -33.00 42.77 11.77
C LYS A 706 -31.91 41.73 11.53
N GLY A 707 -30.65 42.14 11.61
CA GLY A 707 -29.50 41.26 11.45
C GLY A 707 -29.30 40.76 10.03
N THR A 708 -28.57 39.66 9.88
CA THR A 708 -28.19 39.10 8.58
C THR A 708 -28.55 37.63 8.52
N ARG A 709 -29.31 37.21 7.50
CA ARG A 709 -29.68 35.81 7.29
C ARG A 709 -28.86 35.23 6.14
N TYR A 710 -28.22 34.09 6.37
CA TYR A 710 -27.50 33.33 5.34
C TYR A 710 -28.22 32.01 5.04
N ILE A 711 -28.38 31.71 3.76
CA ILE A 711 -28.87 30.41 3.29
C ILE A 711 -28.00 29.91 2.15
N MET A 712 -27.75 28.61 2.10
CA MET A 712 -27.19 27.95 0.92
C MET A 712 -28.32 27.40 0.07
N TYR A 713 -28.38 27.83 -1.18
CA TYR A 713 -29.43 27.49 -2.13
C TYR A 713 -28.86 26.62 -3.26
N THR A 714 -29.63 25.64 -3.70
CA THR A 714 -29.24 24.71 -4.76
C THR A 714 -30.42 24.37 -5.64
N ASN A 715 -30.28 24.63 -6.93
CA ASN A 715 -31.25 24.25 -7.95
C ASN A 715 -30.79 22.98 -8.66
N SER A 716 -31.34 21.82 -8.27
CA SER A 716 -31.02 20.54 -8.90
C SER A 716 -31.88 20.28 -10.13
N ILE A 717 -31.25 20.02 -11.29
CA ILE A 717 -31.89 19.88 -12.59
C ILE A 717 -31.78 18.43 -13.06
N ASP A 718 -32.88 17.90 -13.61
CA ASP A 718 -32.87 16.68 -14.41
C ASP A 718 -32.93 17.02 -15.90
N LEU A 719 -32.00 16.45 -16.69
CA LEU A 719 -31.99 16.57 -18.15
C LEU A 719 -32.72 15.40 -18.85
N ASN A 720 -33.21 14.40 -18.10
CA ASN A 720 -33.94 13.24 -18.64
C ASN A 720 -35.47 13.42 -18.65
N ILE A 721 -35.99 14.55 -18.15
CA ILE A 721 -37.40 14.89 -18.36
C ILE A 721 -37.51 15.45 -19.78
N GLY A 722 -38.03 14.63 -20.70
CA GLY A 722 -38.19 14.97 -22.11
C GLY A 722 -38.83 16.35 -22.30
N PHE A 723 -38.07 17.25 -22.92
CA PHE A 723 -38.58 18.50 -23.46
C PHE A 723 -39.45 18.17 -24.69
N THR A 724 -40.70 17.80 -24.44
CA THR A 724 -41.75 17.86 -25.46
C THR A 724 -42.81 18.82 -24.96
N ASP A 725 -42.53 20.11 -25.10
CA ASP A 725 -43.54 21.07 -25.54
C ASP A 725 -42.83 22.37 -25.94
N ALA A 726 -42.94 22.65 -27.23
CA ALA A 726 -42.31 23.76 -27.92
C ALA A 726 -42.92 25.08 -27.45
N LEU A 727 -42.08 25.97 -26.92
CA LEU A 727 -42.19 27.42 -27.07
C LEU A 727 -40.78 28.01 -26.97
N THR A 728 -40.25 28.35 -28.16
CA THR A 728 -39.16 29.28 -28.46
C THR A 728 -37.78 29.01 -27.82
N LEU A 729 -37.01 28.12 -28.46
CA LEU A 729 -35.54 28.06 -28.45
C LEU A 729 -34.99 28.82 -29.69
N GLU A 730 -35.41 30.07 -29.91
CA GLU A 730 -34.85 30.92 -30.97
C GLU A 730 -33.97 32.06 -30.44
N GLU A 731 -33.79 32.20 -29.11
CA GLU A 731 -32.98 33.29 -28.51
C GLU A 731 -31.65 32.85 -27.88
N TYR A 732 -31.20 31.61 -28.09
CA TYR A 732 -29.94 31.11 -27.51
C TYR A 732 -29.05 30.34 -28.52
N GLU A 733 -29.21 30.57 -29.83
CA GLU A 733 -28.27 30.02 -30.82
C GLU A 733 -26.92 30.76 -30.82
N ASP A 734 -26.91 32.06 -30.51
CA ASP A 734 -25.66 32.85 -30.53
C ASP A 734 -24.70 32.51 -29.37
N ASP A 735 -25.22 32.06 -28.22
CA ASP A 735 -24.38 31.66 -27.07
C ASP A 735 -23.80 30.25 -27.22
N VAL A 736 -24.44 29.35 -27.97
CA VAL A 736 -23.91 28.00 -28.20
C VAL A 736 -22.73 28.04 -29.18
N GLU A 737 -22.72 28.99 -30.12
CA GLU A 737 -21.59 29.17 -31.03
C GLU A 737 -20.43 29.91 -30.33
N LEU A 738 -20.70 30.87 -29.45
CA LEU A 738 -19.68 31.53 -28.60
C LEU A 738 -19.10 30.60 -27.51
N ILE A 739 -19.88 29.66 -26.98
CA ILE A 739 -19.40 28.61 -26.07
C ILE A 739 -18.58 27.57 -26.83
N LYS A 740 -18.98 27.19 -28.06
CA LYS A 740 -18.16 26.33 -28.93
C LYS A 740 -16.84 27.00 -29.35
N LEU A 741 -16.82 28.31 -29.56
CA LEU A 741 -15.63 29.09 -29.92
C LEU A 741 -14.66 29.32 -28.74
N ARG A 742 -15.07 29.14 -27.48
CA ARG A 742 -14.15 29.15 -26.32
C ARG A 742 -13.65 27.78 -25.89
N PHE A 743 -14.32 26.69 -26.29
CA PHE A 743 -13.88 25.32 -25.99
C PHE A 743 -12.87 24.74 -27.00
N ASP A 744 -12.51 25.50 -28.05
CA ASP A 744 -11.62 25.04 -29.14
C ASP A 744 -10.14 25.44 -28.97
N SER A 745 -9.65 25.65 -27.74
CA SER A 745 -8.23 25.96 -27.50
C SER A 745 -7.55 25.25 -26.33
N THR A 746 -8.23 24.31 -25.67
CA THR A 746 -7.59 23.50 -24.62
C THR A 746 -7.88 22.02 -24.90
N ARG A 747 -6.83 21.27 -25.25
CA ARG A 747 -6.86 19.80 -25.35
C ARG A 747 -6.33 19.21 -24.03
N PRO A 748 -7.08 19.23 -22.91
CA PRO A 748 -6.52 18.83 -21.62
C PRO A 748 -6.25 17.32 -21.57
N CYS A 749 -5.15 16.95 -20.93
CA CYS A 749 -4.74 15.59 -20.62
C CYS A 749 -5.51 15.07 -19.40
N ARG A 750 -6.81 14.82 -19.61
CA ARG A 750 -7.77 14.47 -18.54
C ARG A 750 -7.42 13.25 -17.70
N PHE A 751 -6.49 12.40 -18.14
CA PHE A 751 -5.95 11.32 -17.31
C PHE A 751 -5.22 11.84 -16.08
N PHE A 752 -4.48 12.94 -16.24
CA PHE A 752 -3.64 13.51 -15.19
C PHE A 752 -4.37 14.61 -14.43
N SER A 753 -4.75 15.68 -15.13
CA SER A 753 -5.39 16.86 -14.56
C SER A 753 -5.89 17.80 -15.66
N ASP A 754 -6.84 18.67 -15.34
CA ASP A 754 -7.44 19.60 -16.30
C ASP A 754 -6.51 20.78 -16.69
N ASP A 755 -5.40 20.96 -15.97
CA ASP A 755 -4.34 21.94 -16.23
C ASP A 755 -3.13 21.37 -17.00
N ARG A 756 -3.13 20.06 -17.31
CA ARG A 756 -2.08 19.43 -18.11
C ARG A 756 -2.46 19.36 -19.58
N TYR A 757 -1.51 19.66 -20.47
CA TYR A 757 -1.73 19.69 -21.92
C TYR A 757 -0.69 18.87 -22.68
N PRO A 758 -1.05 18.31 -23.86
CA PRO A 758 -0.13 17.62 -24.73
C PRO A 758 1.04 18.52 -25.14
N LYS A 759 2.24 17.96 -25.12
CA LYS A 759 3.46 18.64 -25.55
C LYS A 759 4.44 17.63 -26.14
N VAL A 760 5.48 18.15 -26.80
CA VAL A 760 6.58 17.30 -27.29
C VAL A 760 7.31 16.69 -26.10
N GLU A 761 7.48 15.37 -26.11
CA GLU A 761 8.20 14.58 -25.10
C GLU A 761 9.07 13.55 -25.83
N GLU A 762 10.38 13.81 -25.93
CA GLU A 762 11.32 12.97 -26.67
C GLU A 762 11.75 11.74 -25.85
N GLY A 763 11.91 10.58 -26.51
CA GLY A 763 12.49 9.38 -25.91
C GLY A 763 11.49 8.53 -25.11
N LEU A 764 10.24 8.45 -25.57
CA LEU A 764 9.23 7.54 -25.01
C LEU A 764 9.50 6.11 -25.48
N ALA A 765 9.97 5.24 -24.59
CA ALA A 765 10.41 3.88 -24.96
C ALA A 765 9.31 2.99 -25.59
N ASN A 766 8.06 3.10 -25.12
CA ASN A 766 6.96 2.20 -25.53
C ASN A 766 5.79 2.92 -26.23
N CYS A 767 5.56 4.21 -25.92
CA CYS A 767 4.50 5.04 -26.49
C CYS A 767 5.04 6.07 -27.49
N SER A 768 6.07 5.69 -28.25
CA SER A 768 6.87 6.59 -29.09
C SER A 768 6.07 7.32 -30.18
N TRP A 769 4.94 6.78 -30.60
CA TRP A 769 4.05 7.43 -31.58
C TRP A 769 3.37 8.70 -31.06
N TYR A 770 3.39 8.94 -29.73
CA TYR A 770 2.90 10.18 -29.14
C TYR A 770 3.99 11.22 -28.89
N GLU A 771 5.28 10.95 -29.15
CA GLU A 771 6.40 11.87 -28.79
C GLU A 771 6.23 13.32 -29.28
N LYS A 772 5.56 13.51 -30.42
CA LYS A 772 5.34 14.86 -30.99
C LYS A 772 4.21 15.64 -30.31
N ASP A 773 3.33 14.95 -29.59
CA ASP A 773 2.14 15.52 -28.95
C ASP A 773 1.65 14.55 -27.85
N ALA A 774 2.39 14.47 -26.73
CA ALA A 774 2.16 13.51 -25.66
C ALA A 774 1.57 14.17 -24.41
N CYS A 775 0.60 13.51 -23.80
CA CYS A 775 0.13 13.85 -22.46
C CYS A 775 1.06 13.36 -21.35
N CYS A 776 1.75 12.24 -21.58
CA CYS A 776 2.62 11.59 -20.59
C CYS A 776 4.08 12.07 -20.68
N LYS A 777 4.85 11.81 -19.63
CA LYS A 777 6.31 12.02 -19.54
C LYS A 777 7.05 10.69 -19.68
N ARG A 778 8.34 10.74 -20.03
CA ARG A 778 9.20 9.55 -20.14
C ARG A 778 9.22 8.68 -18.88
N THR A 779 9.25 9.28 -17.69
CA THR A 779 9.25 8.56 -16.40
C THR A 779 7.93 7.84 -16.11
N GLU A 780 6.80 8.43 -16.54
CA GLU A 780 5.47 7.84 -16.37
C GLU A 780 5.29 6.62 -17.29
N VAL A 781 5.81 6.70 -18.52
CA VAL A 781 5.83 5.55 -19.44
C VAL A 781 6.72 4.44 -18.89
N ALA A 782 7.91 4.76 -18.38
CA ALA A 782 8.80 3.77 -17.77
C ALA A 782 8.10 3.03 -16.61
N SER A 783 7.49 3.77 -15.69
CA SER A 783 6.75 3.20 -14.54
C SER A 783 5.62 2.27 -14.96
N VAL A 784 4.80 2.67 -15.95
CA VAL A 784 3.68 1.84 -16.41
C VAL A 784 4.17 0.54 -17.07
N PHE A 785 5.21 0.61 -17.89
CA PHE A 785 5.71 -0.58 -18.62
C PHE A 785 6.65 -1.46 -17.80
N GLU A 786 7.30 -0.95 -16.76
CA GLU A 786 8.08 -1.74 -15.79
C GLU A 786 7.18 -2.60 -14.90
N SER A 787 6.00 -2.08 -14.55
CA SER A 787 4.96 -2.84 -13.84
C SER A 787 4.24 -3.89 -14.70
N MET A 788 4.60 -4.02 -15.98
CA MET A 788 3.88 -4.87 -16.93
C MET A 788 4.48 -6.27 -17.00
N TYR A 789 3.64 -7.27 -16.78
CA TYR A 789 4.01 -8.67 -16.95
C TYR A 789 4.21 -9.01 -18.44
N THR A 790 5.08 -9.98 -18.69
CA THR A 790 5.33 -10.48 -20.05
C THR A 790 4.15 -11.33 -20.52
N LEU A 791 3.57 -10.98 -21.68
CA LEU A 791 2.58 -11.83 -22.35
C LEU A 791 3.28 -12.97 -23.11
N HIS A 792 3.17 -14.18 -22.58
CA HIS A 792 3.67 -15.38 -23.23
C HIS A 792 2.71 -15.83 -24.34
N GLN A 793 3.24 -16.47 -25.39
CA GLN A 793 2.44 -16.97 -26.53
C GLN A 793 1.63 -15.91 -27.32
N ALA A 794 1.87 -14.61 -27.10
CA ALA A 794 1.16 -13.55 -27.81
C ALA A 794 1.58 -13.47 -29.30
N SER A 795 0.61 -13.30 -30.19
CA SER A 795 0.85 -12.91 -31.57
C SER A 795 1.43 -11.48 -31.65
N THR A 796 2.09 -11.13 -32.75
CA THR A 796 2.59 -9.75 -32.94
C THR A 796 1.44 -8.75 -32.92
N GLN A 797 0.30 -9.10 -33.50
CA GLN A 797 -0.92 -8.30 -33.45
C GLN A 797 -1.40 -8.12 -32.00
N CYS A 798 -1.42 -9.19 -31.20
CA CYS A 798 -1.79 -9.10 -29.80
C CYS A 798 -0.85 -8.17 -29.01
N ARG A 799 0.47 -8.31 -29.19
CA ARG A 799 1.45 -7.43 -28.54
C ARG A 799 1.24 -5.96 -28.93
N ASN A 800 1.01 -5.67 -30.20
CA ASN A 800 0.76 -4.31 -30.68
C ASN A 800 -0.52 -3.73 -30.07
N MET A 801 -1.60 -4.50 -30.04
CA MET A 801 -2.87 -4.06 -29.45
C MET A 801 -2.76 -3.84 -27.95
N MET A 802 -2.05 -4.72 -27.22
CA MET A 802 -1.78 -4.53 -25.79
C MET A 802 -0.93 -3.28 -25.55
N ASN A 803 0.18 -3.11 -26.27
CA ASN A 803 1.05 -1.94 -26.13
C ASN A 803 0.30 -0.64 -26.44
N TYR A 804 -0.55 -0.63 -27.48
CA TYR A 804 -1.37 0.53 -27.81
C TYR A 804 -2.41 0.84 -26.74
N LEU A 805 -3.11 -0.20 -26.25
CA LEU A 805 -4.08 -0.07 -25.18
C LEU A 805 -3.44 0.54 -23.94
N MET A 806 -2.24 0.10 -23.59
CA MET A 806 -1.51 0.63 -22.44
C MET A 806 -1.07 2.09 -22.61
N CYS A 807 -0.96 2.61 -23.83
CA CYS A 807 -0.56 3.99 -24.07
C CYS A 807 -1.72 5.00 -24.07
N PHE A 808 -2.94 4.63 -23.67
CA PHE A 808 -4.08 5.56 -23.66
C PHE A 808 -3.79 6.83 -22.83
N PHE A 809 -3.07 6.70 -21.72
CA PHE A 809 -2.70 7.83 -20.85
C PHE A 809 -1.66 8.79 -21.47
N CYS A 810 -1.04 8.42 -22.59
CA CYS A 810 -0.16 9.28 -23.37
C CYS A 810 -0.89 10.04 -24.48
N ALA A 811 -2.08 9.61 -24.86
CA ALA A 811 -2.76 10.10 -26.06
C ALA A 811 -3.18 11.58 -25.94
N PRO A 812 -2.95 12.43 -26.97
CA PRO A 812 -3.26 13.87 -26.91
C PRO A 812 -4.76 14.18 -26.97
N ASP A 813 -5.57 13.21 -27.40
CA ASP A 813 -7.00 13.32 -27.63
C ASP A 813 -7.85 12.76 -26.48
N GLN A 814 -7.22 12.52 -25.31
CA GLN A 814 -7.90 12.07 -24.09
C GLN A 814 -9.17 12.86 -23.76
N TYR A 815 -9.20 14.17 -24.03
CA TYR A 815 -10.37 15.01 -23.78
C TYR A 815 -11.65 14.56 -24.51
N LEU A 816 -11.52 13.77 -25.58
CA LEU A 816 -12.65 13.23 -26.35
C LEU A 816 -13.29 12.00 -25.68
N TRP A 817 -12.46 11.08 -25.15
CA TRP A 817 -12.90 9.75 -24.73
C TRP A 817 -12.53 9.35 -23.29
N TYR A 818 -11.64 10.09 -22.61
CA TYR A 818 -11.37 9.91 -21.18
C TYR A 818 -12.30 10.81 -20.35
N ILE A 819 -13.37 10.23 -19.82
CA ILE A 819 -14.46 10.96 -19.16
C ILE A 819 -14.81 10.25 -17.85
N LYS A 820 -14.94 11.03 -16.76
CA LYS A 820 -15.25 10.50 -15.40
C LYS A 820 -14.24 9.44 -14.93
N LYS A 821 -12.94 9.70 -15.14
CA LYS A 821 -11.83 8.78 -14.77
C LYS A 821 -11.95 7.37 -15.38
N ARG A 822 -12.63 7.24 -16.54
CA ARG A 822 -12.75 6.00 -17.30
C ARG A 822 -12.49 6.26 -18.78
N VAL A 823 -11.82 5.31 -19.43
CA VAL A 823 -11.64 5.31 -20.89
C VAL A 823 -12.97 4.87 -21.52
N LYS A 824 -13.56 5.70 -22.39
CA LYS A 824 -14.54 5.24 -23.37
C LYS A 824 -13.80 4.52 -24.47
N ILE A 825 -13.91 3.20 -24.53
CA ILE A 825 -13.20 2.37 -25.50
C ILE A 825 -14.18 1.86 -26.55
N CYS A 826 -13.73 1.77 -27.80
CA CYS A 826 -14.59 1.27 -28.87
C CYS A 826 -14.84 -0.23 -28.70
N GLU A 827 -16.10 -0.64 -28.85
CA GLU A 827 -16.48 -2.07 -28.83
C GLU A 827 -15.69 -2.90 -29.85
N THR A 828 -15.40 -2.31 -31.00
CA THR A 828 -14.56 -2.91 -32.05
C THR A 828 -13.14 -3.20 -31.55
N PHE A 829 -12.51 -2.27 -30.82
CA PHE A 829 -11.19 -2.48 -30.21
C PHE A 829 -11.20 -3.69 -29.29
N CYS A 830 -12.17 -3.76 -28.38
CA CYS A 830 -12.30 -4.82 -27.39
C CYS A 830 -12.45 -6.19 -28.06
N ASN A 831 -13.31 -6.26 -29.08
CA ASN A 831 -13.57 -7.49 -29.81
C ASN A 831 -12.34 -7.95 -30.61
N GLU A 832 -11.67 -7.04 -31.32
CA GLU A 832 -10.44 -7.34 -32.07
C GLU A 832 -9.30 -7.78 -31.15
N PHE A 833 -9.11 -7.08 -30.03
CA PHE A 833 -8.12 -7.43 -29.02
C PHE A 833 -8.32 -8.87 -28.56
N TYR A 834 -9.56 -9.23 -28.19
CA TYR A 834 -9.87 -10.57 -27.72
C TYR A 834 -9.64 -11.64 -28.81
N GLN A 835 -10.00 -11.36 -30.07
CA GLN A 835 -9.74 -12.31 -31.15
C GLN A 835 -8.26 -12.61 -31.34
N HIS A 836 -7.40 -11.59 -31.22
CA HIS A 836 -5.96 -11.73 -31.41
C HIS A 836 -5.21 -12.20 -30.16
N CYS A 837 -5.74 -11.94 -28.96
CA CYS A 837 -5.08 -12.19 -27.69
C CYS A 837 -5.63 -13.36 -26.88
N LYS A 838 -6.74 -13.99 -27.25
CA LYS A 838 -7.35 -15.09 -26.45
C LYS A 838 -6.42 -16.27 -26.15
N THR A 839 -5.40 -16.52 -26.98
CA THR A 839 -4.41 -17.59 -26.76
C THR A 839 -3.14 -17.09 -26.06
N ALA A 840 -3.00 -15.78 -25.84
CA ALA A 840 -1.89 -15.23 -25.09
C ALA A 840 -2.06 -15.57 -23.61
N GLU A 841 -0.94 -15.80 -22.95
CA GLU A 841 -0.85 -16.30 -21.58
C GLU A 841 -0.26 -15.25 -20.67
N PHE A 842 -0.89 -15.11 -19.49
CA PHE A 842 -0.51 -14.23 -18.41
C PHE A 842 -0.64 -15.01 -17.10
N SER A 843 0.44 -15.09 -16.31
CA SER A 843 0.49 -15.80 -15.02
C SER A 843 -0.11 -17.22 -15.08
N GLY A 844 0.31 -18.01 -16.08
CA GLY A 844 -0.14 -19.41 -16.24
C GLY A 844 -1.55 -19.59 -16.83
N ASN A 845 -2.28 -18.51 -17.10
CA ASN A 845 -3.65 -18.54 -17.61
C ASN A 845 -3.76 -17.85 -18.97
N THR A 846 -4.53 -18.42 -19.89
CA THR A 846 -4.79 -17.77 -21.18
C THR A 846 -5.88 -16.69 -21.04
N ILE A 847 -5.78 -15.60 -21.80
CA ILE A 847 -6.79 -14.54 -21.79
C ILE A 847 -8.19 -15.10 -22.13
N GLY A 848 -8.28 -16.07 -23.04
CA GLY A 848 -9.54 -16.73 -23.41
C GLY A 848 -10.11 -17.67 -22.36
N THR A 849 -9.31 -18.09 -21.37
CA THR A 849 -9.82 -18.81 -20.18
C THR A 849 -10.33 -17.85 -19.11
N LEU A 850 -9.75 -16.65 -19.01
CA LEU A 850 -10.13 -15.63 -18.02
C LEU A 850 -11.37 -14.82 -18.43
N TYR A 851 -11.50 -14.54 -19.73
CA TYR A 851 -12.58 -13.72 -20.28
C TYR A 851 -13.28 -14.47 -21.41
N LYS A 852 -14.61 -14.40 -21.46
CA LYS A 852 -15.46 -15.06 -22.46
C LYS A 852 -15.60 -14.24 -23.74
N SER A 853 -15.36 -12.94 -23.68
CA SER A 853 -15.46 -12.00 -24.81
C SER A 853 -14.57 -10.76 -24.60
N GLY A 854 -14.37 -10.00 -25.68
CA GLY A 854 -13.68 -8.72 -25.62
C GLY A 854 -14.39 -7.67 -24.78
N LEU A 855 -15.72 -7.64 -24.82
CA LEU A 855 -16.54 -6.81 -23.94
C LEU A 855 -16.21 -7.09 -22.46
N GLN A 856 -16.22 -8.37 -22.06
CA GLN A 856 -15.91 -8.75 -20.69
C GLN A 856 -14.47 -8.39 -20.30
N PHE A 857 -13.50 -8.55 -21.20
CA PHE A 857 -12.12 -8.11 -20.97
C PHE A 857 -12.04 -6.60 -20.72
N CYS A 858 -12.65 -5.77 -21.57
CA CYS A 858 -12.60 -4.32 -21.43
C CYS A 858 -13.34 -3.81 -20.18
N GLU A 859 -14.51 -4.38 -19.87
CA GLU A 859 -15.27 -4.05 -18.66
C GLU A 859 -14.53 -4.45 -17.39
N ALA A 860 -13.87 -5.61 -17.38
CA ALA A 860 -13.04 -6.05 -16.25
C ALA A 860 -11.82 -5.14 -16.01
N ASN A 861 -11.35 -4.44 -17.03
CA ASN A 861 -10.32 -3.41 -16.94
C ASN A 861 -10.90 -2.00 -16.70
N ASN A 862 -12.15 -1.92 -16.24
CA ASN A 862 -12.86 -0.68 -15.90
C ASN A 862 -13.05 0.31 -17.08
N PHE A 863 -12.97 -0.16 -18.33
CA PHE A 863 -13.30 0.67 -19.49
C PHE A 863 -14.81 0.76 -19.69
N ASN A 864 -15.27 1.86 -20.29
CA ASN A 864 -16.66 2.07 -20.68
C ASN A 864 -16.78 1.76 -22.18
N VAL A 865 -17.37 0.62 -22.53
CA VAL A 865 -17.43 0.17 -23.92
C VAL A 865 -18.57 0.87 -24.65
N VAL A 866 -18.26 1.58 -25.74
CA VAL A 866 -19.23 2.34 -26.55
C VAL A 866 -18.94 2.15 -28.05
N THR A 867 -19.87 2.59 -28.91
CA THR A 867 -19.78 2.39 -30.36
C THR A 867 -19.28 3.60 -31.15
N ASN A 868 -19.39 4.81 -30.60
CA ASN A 868 -18.96 6.07 -31.21
C ASN A 868 -18.21 6.94 -30.18
N ASP A 869 -17.42 7.90 -30.66
CA ASP A 869 -16.65 8.86 -29.83
C ASP A 869 -15.81 8.18 -28.74
N CYS A 870 -14.95 7.26 -29.15
CA CYS A 870 -14.21 6.34 -28.29
C CYS A 870 -12.76 6.13 -28.73
N PHE A 871 -11.95 5.65 -27.79
CA PHE A 871 -10.59 5.22 -28.04
C PHE A 871 -10.58 3.97 -28.93
N ALA A 872 -9.97 4.10 -30.12
CA ALA A 872 -9.93 3.08 -31.17
C ALA A 872 -8.49 2.67 -31.48
N PHE A 873 -8.29 1.48 -32.04
CA PHE A 873 -6.96 0.95 -32.32
C PHE A 873 -6.45 1.56 -33.61
N ASP A 874 -5.33 2.26 -33.55
CA ASP A 874 -4.65 2.75 -34.75
C ASP A 874 -3.49 1.80 -35.12
N ALA A 875 -3.73 0.89 -36.05
CA ALA A 875 -2.70 -0.01 -36.55
C ALA A 875 -1.57 0.70 -37.32
N SER A 876 -1.80 1.93 -37.79
CA SER A 876 -0.83 2.67 -38.61
C SER A 876 0.42 3.06 -37.82
N VAL A 877 0.32 3.24 -36.50
CA VAL A 877 1.47 3.60 -35.65
C VAL A 877 2.50 2.48 -35.54
N PHE A 878 2.09 1.22 -35.78
CA PHE A 878 2.96 0.05 -35.81
C PHE A 878 3.41 -0.32 -37.23
N SER A 879 2.93 0.39 -38.25
CA SER A 879 3.22 0.10 -39.66
C SER A 879 4.53 0.73 -40.16
N SER A 880 5.20 1.51 -39.33
CA SER A 880 6.44 2.25 -39.63
C SER A 880 7.71 1.43 -39.42
N ALA A 881 7.72 0.18 -39.88
CA ALA A 881 8.96 -0.61 -40.02
C ALA A 881 8.92 -1.51 -41.27
N SER A 882 8.46 -0.99 -42.43
CA SER A 882 8.53 -1.77 -43.69
C SER A 882 8.94 -0.98 -44.94
N TYR A 883 9.00 0.35 -44.94
CA TYR A 883 9.15 1.10 -46.21
C TYR A 883 10.48 1.85 -46.42
N LEU A 884 11.40 1.86 -45.44
CA LEU A 884 12.71 2.53 -45.60
C LEU A 884 13.93 1.60 -45.64
N PHE A 885 13.77 0.31 -45.34
CA PHE A 885 14.86 -0.68 -45.44
C PHE A 885 14.81 -1.56 -46.71
N GLN A 886 13.69 -1.61 -47.43
CA GLN A 886 13.60 -2.41 -48.66
C GLN A 886 14.11 -1.68 -49.91
N SER A 887 14.02 -0.35 -50.00
CA SER A 887 14.50 0.40 -51.18
C SER A 887 16.02 0.58 -51.19
N THR A 888 16.66 0.74 -50.03
CA THR A 888 18.13 0.87 -49.91
C THR A 888 18.85 -0.46 -50.09
N ILE A 889 18.29 -1.57 -49.58
CA ILE A 889 18.85 -2.92 -49.78
C ILE A 889 18.68 -3.38 -51.24
N PHE A 890 17.57 -3.07 -51.90
CA PHE A 890 17.39 -3.40 -53.31
C PHE A 890 18.33 -2.59 -54.22
N ILE A 891 18.52 -1.30 -53.95
CA ILE A 891 19.46 -0.45 -54.70
C ILE A 891 20.92 -0.86 -54.44
N PHE A 892 21.31 -1.17 -53.20
CA PHE A 892 22.66 -1.66 -52.90
C PHE A 892 22.96 -3.02 -53.54
N ASN A 893 21.97 -3.92 -53.58
CA ASN A 893 22.14 -5.23 -54.23
C ASN A 893 22.11 -5.13 -55.76
N LEU A 894 21.33 -4.21 -56.35
CA LEU A 894 21.38 -3.92 -57.80
C LEU A 894 22.70 -3.26 -58.20
N VAL A 895 23.24 -2.33 -57.41
CA VAL A 895 24.55 -1.72 -57.68
C VAL A 895 25.68 -2.74 -57.53
N LYS A 896 25.63 -3.63 -56.52
CA LYS A 896 26.58 -4.75 -56.41
C LYS A 896 26.47 -5.74 -57.56
N LEU A 897 25.25 -6.08 -58.01
CA LEU A 897 25.04 -6.98 -59.15
C LEU A 897 25.52 -6.34 -60.46
N CYS A 898 25.27 -5.05 -60.67
CA CYS A 898 25.79 -4.30 -61.81
C CYS A 898 27.31 -4.18 -61.79
N LEU A 899 27.93 -3.93 -60.63
CA LEU A 899 29.39 -3.88 -60.50
C LEU A 899 30.04 -5.25 -60.69
N VAL A 900 29.41 -6.33 -60.23
CA VAL A 900 29.87 -7.71 -60.47
C VAL A 900 29.70 -8.10 -61.94
N ILE A 901 28.58 -7.73 -62.60
CA ILE A 901 28.39 -7.98 -64.03
C ILE A 901 29.38 -7.16 -64.87
N ILE A 902 29.65 -5.90 -64.52
CA ILE A 902 30.68 -5.09 -65.18
C ILE A 902 32.06 -5.69 -64.93
N PHE A 903 32.40 -6.13 -63.71
CA PHE A 903 33.69 -6.76 -63.42
C PHE A 903 33.86 -8.09 -64.17
N VAL A 904 32.82 -8.91 -64.26
CA VAL A 904 32.83 -10.18 -65.02
C VAL A 904 32.93 -9.91 -66.54
N PHE A 905 32.24 -8.91 -67.08
CA PHE A 905 32.36 -8.54 -68.50
C PHE A 905 33.69 -7.87 -68.85
N THR A 906 34.34 -7.18 -67.90
CA THR A 906 35.65 -6.53 -68.11
C THR A 906 36.79 -7.54 -67.98
N VAL A 907 36.67 -8.56 -67.12
CA VAL A 907 37.68 -9.61 -66.95
C VAL A 907 37.60 -10.68 -68.05
N VAL A 908 36.40 -11.01 -68.56
CA VAL A 908 36.23 -12.00 -69.66
C VAL A 908 36.60 -11.43 -71.05
N ASN A 909 36.74 -10.12 -71.19
CA ASN A 909 37.27 -9.51 -72.44
C ASN A 909 38.77 -9.21 -72.40
N TYR A 910 39.48 -9.61 -71.34
CA TYR A 910 40.94 -9.41 -71.21
C TYR A 910 41.73 -10.69 -70.94
N PHE A 911 41.11 -11.88 -70.99
CA PHE A 911 41.78 -13.19 -70.98
C PHE A 911 41.09 -14.23 -71.86
#